data_AF-D4M5A2-F1
#
_entry.id   AF-D4M5A2-F1
#
_cell.length_a   1.000
_cell.length_b   1.000
_cell.length_c   1.000
_cell.angle_alpha   90.00
_cell.angle_beta   90.00
_cell.angle_gamma   90.00
#
_symmetry.space_group_name_H-M   'P 1'
#
loop_
_entity.id
_entity.type
_entity.pdbx_description
1 polymer ?
#
loop_
_entity_poly.entity_id
_entity_poly.type
_entity_poly.pdbx_seq_one_letter_code
_entity_poly.pdbx_strand_id
1 'polypeptide(L)'
;MNTIKRDVYVLKNTIKIPIEVTKGTDAITFEFTVRDYNLPATAAAVAYAYRMGMKKPNSTLCDVSGNVISFQPSVNFFEVGNNELQIRVINGDKSLISFKEKVKCSDSMGFPDEEEEENQSLIEQIIAQSGKESGERKAADEKERSERKTADETEKSERIAADAKEKSERQKEIATERARIDQLTKMGEGSTTGDAELADIRVGNEGAKYSNAGNAVRSQTKDVPAMMDNLQSPYVDISLLEQGSLNNTGTEITSSKVLRSVEFHWNKNGKITAPSGYKIAIANYAMQSDESGQMLQVYQSATDYGGRQTSSKADGDAESRRLLIKRSDGADINAEDLKGKITTNVPGLRAMDAIENLEKKIKADLDESMDNIPIGATDVVDSMVDSGRLEKDYTSGEYVYVKKTITLDVGEYEINLYNAVLSSVGVLRVFKDKINGEVILTANKCGTYNFELKEQTVLIIVMQVSLEKNVTAGIYKAYYSIYNTSSVIIPKKYTGVDKVEKKINGVEEETKVITDNIITNVINFDAITYNISDAYTGCFVSKKGNIVANQYSENYCVTDYMVISKKGLSINLAVGNVFVALYDINKKYIANSSIELKKDNIYVPYINNAAYARFTLKAREVEKFCVVRGEKSYTIPQNDFLFTEKFMLKFSDLTPLQAVPPERLIVQKGKQTVLYMENMIKNANILPKSVSQSVLTNIGNMAYTTPSSDVADKPITYHFEDCLRRTVDETKKYSVVSAPSKDTLNVLCIGDSFTDIGTYVGTVKNDIEEDGITVNQIGNMGVSGKRHEARSGGTWEFVTTRQGRAIIVNVRGVTNLPTTGYPGTTYQDKNGFKWTVRGVTVDSNGNGKLILGSFNVDSNYGSSSSNITTDADTAANNIPTSGTLTKTSNASTGLITSSGDDTITYSGVEKIYYNPFWNPTSDELDFNYYINKWNYNSPDVVVFSIGYNDVGNGKYHTVESLAPIIAKAKVAVDRMHADYPNAKIVLNVNPLGYGGDTSNEISESMRSNNQITYYEALINEFGETTEYKSYVVVCPSFMFVDRVDAYNLKTVTIGRRISKTITTAGDVTHCNTDGMNQIADSIVAYIYYLIN
;
A
#
# COMPACT_ATOMS: atom_id res chain seq x y z
N MET A 1 19.38 -46.39 8.93
CA MET A 1 20.14 -47.25 7.99
C MET A 1 20.72 -48.43 8.75
N ASN A 2 20.79 -49.60 8.13
CA ASN A 2 21.37 -50.80 8.74
C ASN A 2 22.90 -50.76 8.56
N THR A 3 23.65 -50.81 9.66
CA THR A 3 25.12 -50.68 9.68
C THR A 3 25.72 -51.86 10.43
N ILE A 4 26.76 -52.48 9.86
CA ILE A 4 27.53 -53.52 10.54
C ILE A 4 28.59 -52.83 11.41
N LYS A 5 28.40 -52.85 12.73
CA LYS A 5 29.30 -52.21 13.70
C LYS A 5 30.24 -53.23 14.33
N ARG A 6 31.53 -52.92 14.41
CA ARG A 6 32.56 -53.74 15.05
C ARG A 6 33.49 -52.91 15.91
N ASP A 7 33.75 -53.38 17.12
CA ASP A 7 34.83 -52.87 17.94
C ASP A 7 36.15 -53.50 17.52
N VAL A 8 37.19 -52.67 17.35
CA VAL A 8 38.52 -53.10 16.94
C VAL A 8 39.52 -52.73 18.02
N TYR A 9 40.33 -53.73 18.38
CA TYR A 9 41.45 -53.61 19.32
C TYR A 9 42.73 -53.90 18.52
N VAL A 10 43.61 -52.90 18.42
CA VAL A 10 44.84 -52.96 17.61
C VAL A 10 46.09 -53.18 18.46
N LEU A 11 46.01 -52.93 19.78
CA LEU A 11 47.09 -53.20 20.73
C LEU A 11 46.90 -54.52 21.47
N LYS A 12 45.73 -55.15 21.37
CA LYS A 12 45.40 -56.45 21.96
C LYS A 12 44.82 -57.41 20.92
N ASN A 13 45.28 -58.66 20.91
CA ASN A 13 44.75 -59.67 20.01
C ASN A 13 43.47 -60.28 20.62
N THR A 14 42.31 -59.98 20.02
CA THR A 14 40.99 -60.47 20.44
C THR A 14 40.39 -61.40 19.39
N ILE A 15 39.46 -62.28 19.80
CA ILE A 15 38.81 -63.24 18.89
C ILE A 15 37.91 -62.47 17.91
N LYS A 16 38.08 -62.71 16.60
CA LYS A 16 37.32 -62.04 15.53
C LYS A 16 36.28 -62.99 14.92
N ILE A 17 35.01 -62.62 15.00
CA ILE A 17 33.92 -63.34 14.33
C ILE A 17 33.88 -62.90 12.85
N PRO A 18 33.90 -63.80 11.86
CA PRO A 18 33.79 -63.41 10.45
C PRO A 18 32.53 -62.57 10.17
N ILE A 19 32.62 -61.64 9.22
CA ILE A 19 31.47 -60.90 8.71
C ILE A 19 30.92 -61.68 7.50
N GLU A 20 29.62 -61.93 7.44
CA GLU A 20 28.98 -62.59 6.29
C GLU A 20 28.18 -61.56 5.47
N VAL A 21 28.38 -61.57 4.14
CA VAL A 21 27.68 -60.72 3.16
C VAL A 21 27.36 -61.53 1.90
N THR A 22 26.47 -61.04 1.04
CA THR A 22 26.16 -61.65 -0.26
C THR A 22 26.68 -60.77 -1.40
N LYS A 23 27.10 -61.36 -2.51
CA LYS A 23 27.54 -60.63 -3.70
C LYS A 23 26.48 -59.61 -4.13
N GLY A 24 26.89 -58.38 -4.42
CA GLY A 24 25.99 -57.28 -4.74
C GLY A 24 25.55 -56.42 -3.55
N THR A 25 26.01 -56.72 -2.33
CA THR A 25 25.74 -55.88 -1.14
C THR A 25 26.48 -54.55 -1.23
N ASP A 26 25.81 -53.47 -1.63
CA ASP A 26 26.35 -52.12 -1.71
C ASP A 26 25.64 -51.10 -0.79
N ALA A 27 24.44 -51.41 -0.29
CA ALA A 27 23.66 -50.51 0.56
C ALA A 27 23.99 -50.58 2.07
N ILE A 28 24.84 -51.52 2.51
CA ILE A 28 25.15 -51.74 3.93
C ILE A 28 26.50 -51.11 4.29
N THR A 29 26.48 -50.11 5.18
CA THR A 29 27.69 -49.45 5.71
C THR A 29 28.41 -50.32 6.74
N PHE A 30 29.74 -50.33 6.70
CA PHE A 30 30.62 -50.96 7.69
C PHE A 30 31.19 -49.88 8.60
N GLU A 31 31.15 -50.09 9.91
CA GLU A 31 31.65 -49.16 10.92
C GLU A 31 32.55 -49.88 11.92
N PHE A 32 33.80 -49.42 12.05
CA PHE A 32 34.82 -49.94 12.95
C PHE A 32 35.16 -48.90 14.01
N THR A 33 34.86 -49.18 15.27
CA THR A 33 35.24 -48.32 16.40
C THR A 33 36.55 -48.80 17.01
N VAL A 34 37.61 -48.00 16.94
CA VAL A 34 38.91 -48.31 17.54
C VAL A 34 38.88 -48.00 19.04
N ARG A 35 39.11 -49.02 19.87
CA ARG A 35 38.89 -48.92 21.32
C ARG A 35 40.15 -48.71 22.15
N ASP A 36 41.29 -49.22 21.70
CA ASP A 36 42.55 -49.24 22.46
C ASP A 36 43.66 -48.39 21.84
N TYR A 37 43.33 -47.57 20.84
CA TYR A 37 44.23 -46.63 20.19
C TYR A 37 43.45 -45.37 19.76
N ASN A 38 43.97 -44.19 20.07
CA ASN A 38 43.32 -42.92 19.73
C ASN A 38 43.78 -42.42 18.36
N LEU A 39 42.84 -42.21 17.46
CA LEU A 39 43.09 -41.67 16.13
C LEU A 39 43.20 -40.14 16.19
N PRO A 40 44.24 -39.54 15.60
CA PRO A 40 44.31 -38.08 15.47
C PRO A 40 43.27 -37.58 14.48
N ALA A 41 42.79 -36.34 14.67
CA ALA A 41 41.78 -35.73 13.81
C ALA A 41 42.20 -35.61 12.32
N THR A 42 43.50 -35.66 12.03
CA THR A 42 44.05 -35.62 10.67
C THR A 42 44.24 -37.02 10.04
N ALA A 43 43.78 -38.08 10.70
CA ALA A 43 43.89 -39.44 10.17
C ALA A 43 42.97 -39.66 8.96
N ALA A 44 43.51 -40.33 7.94
CA ALA A 44 42.76 -40.83 6.80
C ALA A 44 42.81 -42.36 6.79
N ALA A 45 41.76 -43.02 6.31
CA ALA A 45 41.68 -44.48 6.26
C ALA A 45 41.26 -45.00 4.88
N VAL A 46 41.80 -46.16 4.51
CA VAL A 46 41.46 -46.88 3.28
C VAL A 46 41.17 -48.32 3.62
N ALA A 47 40.04 -48.83 3.11
CA ALA A 47 39.65 -50.23 3.21
C ALA A 47 40.11 -50.98 1.95
N TYR A 48 40.74 -52.15 2.15
CA TYR A 48 41.17 -53.03 1.08
C TYR A 48 40.52 -54.41 1.24
N ALA A 49 39.83 -54.90 0.22
CA ALA A 49 39.32 -56.27 0.18
C ALA A 49 40.17 -57.11 -0.78
N TYR A 50 40.69 -58.23 -0.28
CA TYR A 50 41.52 -59.14 -1.06
C TYR A 50 41.10 -60.60 -0.86
N ARG A 51 40.92 -61.32 -1.96
CA ARG A 51 40.78 -62.77 -1.99
C ARG A 51 42.00 -63.39 -2.69
N MET A 52 42.49 -64.50 -2.16
CA MET A 52 43.62 -65.23 -2.74
C MET A 52 43.32 -65.57 -4.21
N GLY A 53 44.15 -65.06 -5.13
CA GLY A 53 43.95 -65.16 -6.58
C GLY A 53 43.56 -63.87 -7.29
N MET A 54 43.20 -62.80 -6.56
CA MET A 54 43.00 -61.47 -7.16
C MET A 54 44.33 -60.87 -7.63
N LYS A 55 44.34 -60.23 -8.81
CA LYS A 55 45.53 -59.52 -9.33
C LYS A 55 45.89 -58.29 -8.50
N LYS A 56 44.88 -57.61 -7.92
CA LYS A 56 45.02 -56.47 -7.00
C LYS A 56 43.83 -56.44 -6.03
N PRO A 57 44.00 -55.98 -4.78
CA PRO A 57 42.87 -55.76 -3.87
C PRO A 57 41.91 -54.70 -4.42
N ASN A 58 40.62 -54.84 -4.11
CA ASN A 58 39.65 -53.75 -4.25
C ASN A 58 39.88 -52.76 -3.10
N SER A 59 39.73 -51.47 -3.35
CA SER A 59 39.99 -50.43 -2.35
C SER A 59 38.95 -49.32 -2.36
N THR A 60 38.61 -48.79 -1.20
CA THR A 60 37.76 -47.61 -1.06
C THR A 60 38.22 -46.73 0.09
N LEU A 61 37.99 -45.41 -0.04
CA LEU A 61 38.25 -44.45 1.03
C LEU A 61 37.23 -44.67 2.17
N CYS A 62 37.68 -44.48 3.40
CA CYS A 62 36.83 -44.52 4.57
C CYS A 62 36.69 -43.13 5.19
N ASP A 63 35.52 -42.86 5.74
CA ASP A 63 35.29 -41.72 6.60
C ASP A 63 35.87 -42.01 7.98
N VAL A 64 36.57 -41.03 8.55
CA VAL A 64 37.13 -41.11 9.90
C VAL A 64 36.53 -39.99 10.74
N SER A 65 35.78 -40.35 11.78
CA SER A 65 35.17 -39.41 12.71
C SER A 65 35.48 -39.82 14.14
N GLY A 66 36.37 -39.08 14.80
CA GLY A 66 36.94 -39.48 16.08
C GLY A 66 37.69 -40.81 15.97
N ASN A 67 37.31 -41.79 16.80
CA ASN A 67 37.85 -43.16 16.75
C ASN A 67 37.00 -44.13 15.91
N VAL A 68 36.07 -43.62 15.11
CA VAL A 68 35.19 -44.43 14.26
C VAL A 68 35.63 -44.32 12.80
N ILE A 69 35.80 -45.46 12.14
CA ILE A 69 36.13 -45.58 10.72
C ILE A 69 34.95 -46.24 10.02
N SER A 70 34.36 -45.59 9.01
CA SER A 70 33.24 -46.13 8.26
C SER A 70 33.45 -46.11 6.75
N PHE A 71 32.88 -47.09 6.05
CA PHE A 71 32.77 -47.05 4.59
C PHE A 71 31.57 -47.87 4.11
N GLN A 72 31.06 -47.52 2.93
CA GLN A 72 30.06 -48.29 2.21
C GLN A 72 30.75 -49.00 1.02
N PRO A 73 30.68 -50.34 0.91
CA PRO A 73 31.28 -51.06 -0.20
C PRO A 73 30.53 -50.79 -1.50
N SER A 74 31.24 -50.84 -2.63
CA SER A 74 30.58 -50.94 -3.94
C SER A 74 30.11 -52.38 -4.21
N VAL A 75 29.18 -52.53 -5.16
CA VAL A 75 28.55 -53.81 -5.57
C VAL A 75 29.54 -54.97 -5.73
N ASN A 76 30.76 -54.70 -6.21
CA ASN A 76 31.80 -55.70 -6.47
C ASN A 76 33.01 -55.60 -5.53
N PHE A 77 32.86 -54.95 -4.36
CA PHE A 77 33.97 -54.74 -3.44
C PHE A 77 34.49 -56.06 -2.85
N PHE A 78 33.60 -57.02 -2.54
CA PHE A 78 33.96 -58.36 -2.05
C PHE A 78 33.72 -59.43 -3.11
N GLU A 79 34.72 -60.27 -3.38
CA GLU A 79 34.61 -61.41 -4.30
C GLU A 79 33.93 -62.61 -3.63
N VAL A 80 33.11 -63.39 -4.34
CA VAL A 80 32.44 -64.57 -3.78
C VAL A 80 33.46 -65.51 -3.14
N GLY A 81 33.34 -65.81 -1.84
CA GLY A 81 34.28 -66.59 -1.04
C GLY A 81 34.86 -65.82 0.15
N ASN A 82 35.95 -66.34 0.71
CA ASN A 82 36.60 -65.74 1.88
C ASN A 82 37.54 -64.60 1.46
N ASN A 83 37.17 -63.37 1.80
CA ASN A 83 37.96 -62.17 1.62
C ASN A 83 38.66 -61.79 2.92
N GLU A 84 39.85 -61.23 2.79
CA GLU A 84 40.55 -60.52 3.84
C GLU A 84 40.32 -59.02 3.63
N LEU A 85 39.64 -58.39 4.58
CA LEU A 85 39.43 -56.95 4.63
C LEU A 85 40.54 -56.34 5.49
N GLN A 86 41.39 -55.51 4.91
CA GLN A 86 42.42 -54.77 5.65
C GLN A 86 42.07 -53.28 5.66
N ILE A 87 41.96 -52.71 6.87
CA ILE A 87 41.85 -51.27 7.05
C ILE A 87 43.25 -50.73 7.33
N ARG A 88 43.65 -49.70 6.59
CA ARG A 88 44.91 -49.00 6.80
C ARG A 88 44.62 -47.54 7.13
N VAL A 89 45.10 -47.12 8.30
CA VAL A 89 44.97 -45.73 8.77
C VAL A 89 46.32 -45.04 8.68
N ILE A 90 46.33 -43.87 8.05
CA ILE A 90 47.51 -43.05 7.79
C ILE A 90 47.30 -41.64 8.33
N ASN A 91 48.39 -40.94 8.65
CA ASN A 91 48.37 -39.51 8.96
C ASN A 91 49.65 -38.89 8.40
N GLY A 92 49.51 -38.08 7.34
CA GLY A 92 50.64 -37.69 6.50
C GLY A 92 51.38 -38.91 5.94
N ASP A 93 52.70 -38.91 6.03
CA ASP A 93 53.55 -40.00 5.52
C ASP A 93 53.64 -41.22 6.47
N LYS A 94 52.97 -41.19 7.63
CA LYS A 94 53.04 -42.25 8.64
C LYS A 94 51.82 -43.15 8.59
N SER A 95 52.05 -44.47 8.47
CA SER A 95 51.00 -45.48 8.70
C SER A 95 50.82 -45.64 10.21
N LEU A 96 49.67 -45.22 10.74
CA LEU A 96 49.41 -45.21 12.18
C LEU A 96 49.10 -46.61 12.70
N ILE A 97 48.06 -47.23 12.13
CA ILE A 97 47.61 -48.59 12.48
C ILE A 97 47.08 -49.30 11.23
N SER A 98 47.12 -50.63 11.24
CA SER A 98 46.42 -51.44 10.26
C SER A 98 45.93 -52.72 10.91
N PHE A 99 44.70 -53.12 10.57
CA PHE A 99 44.09 -54.34 11.10
C PHE A 99 43.31 -55.06 10.00
N LYS A 100 43.13 -56.36 10.21
CA LYS A 100 42.50 -57.27 9.24
C LYS A 100 41.23 -57.89 9.83
N GLU A 101 40.18 -57.97 9.02
CA GLU A 101 38.92 -58.65 9.30
C GLU A 101 38.66 -59.72 8.22
N LYS A 102 37.95 -60.77 8.59
CA LYS A 102 37.54 -61.82 7.63
C LYS A 102 36.11 -61.57 7.18
N VAL A 103 35.90 -61.51 5.86
CA VAL A 103 34.59 -61.30 5.25
C VAL A 103 34.28 -62.47 4.32
N LYS A 104 33.22 -63.22 4.62
CA LYS A 104 32.73 -64.33 3.79
C LYS A 104 31.60 -63.80 2.90
N CYS A 105 31.84 -63.77 1.60
CA CYS A 105 30.88 -63.33 0.60
C CYS A 105 30.20 -64.56 -0.03
N SER A 106 28.91 -64.77 0.18
CA SER A 106 28.12 -65.79 -0.53
C SER A 106 27.77 -65.34 -1.94
N ASP A 107 27.61 -66.30 -2.86
CA ASP A 107 27.13 -66.00 -4.21
C ASP A 107 25.67 -65.52 -4.16
N SER A 108 25.28 -64.71 -5.14
CA SER A 108 23.88 -64.30 -5.33
C SER A 108 23.16 -65.33 -6.18
N MET A 109 21.93 -65.70 -5.83
CA MET A 109 21.04 -66.39 -6.76
C MET A 109 20.78 -65.48 -7.97
N GLY A 110 20.84 -66.00 -9.19
CA GLY A 110 20.40 -65.27 -10.36
C GLY A 110 18.90 -65.02 -10.25
N PHE A 111 18.49 -63.78 -10.01
CA PHE A 111 17.11 -63.36 -10.11
C PHE A 111 16.87 -62.88 -11.56
N PRO A 112 15.77 -63.27 -12.21
CA PRO A 112 15.46 -62.87 -13.59
C PRO A 112 14.88 -61.46 -13.60
N ASP A 113 15.58 -60.50 -13.00
CA ASP A 113 15.09 -59.13 -12.85
C ASP A 113 14.94 -58.44 -14.23
N GLU A 114 15.74 -58.87 -15.23
CA GLU A 114 15.67 -58.40 -16.62
C GLU A 114 14.37 -58.84 -17.34
N GLU A 115 13.70 -59.92 -16.91
CA GLU A 115 12.42 -60.37 -17.50
C GLU A 115 11.19 -59.76 -16.80
N GLU A 116 11.31 -59.28 -15.55
CA GLU A 116 10.21 -58.60 -14.83
C GLU A 116 10.12 -57.09 -15.11
N GLU A 117 11.20 -56.44 -15.55
CA GLU A 117 11.18 -55.01 -15.94
C GLU A 117 10.36 -54.72 -17.21
N GLU A 118 10.22 -55.69 -18.12
CA GLU A 118 9.47 -55.52 -19.38
C GLU A 118 7.93 -55.55 -19.19
N ASN A 119 7.42 -55.86 -17.98
CA ASN A 119 5.98 -56.00 -17.72
C ASN A 119 5.41 -55.06 -16.64
N GLN A 120 6.06 -53.94 -16.32
CA GLN A 120 5.45 -52.93 -15.44
C GLN A 120 4.30 -52.20 -16.13
N SER A 121 3.14 -52.15 -15.48
CA SER A 121 2.01 -51.35 -15.95
C SER A 121 2.33 -49.85 -15.88
N LEU A 122 1.69 -49.04 -16.74
CA LEU A 122 1.79 -47.57 -16.73
C LEU A 122 1.51 -46.97 -15.33
N ILE A 123 0.69 -47.63 -14.51
CA ILE A 123 0.37 -47.20 -13.14
C ILE A 123 1.57 -47.40 -12.22
N GLU A 124 2.31 -48.50 -12.34
CA GLU A 124 3.49 -48.78 -11.52
C GLU A 124 4.67 -47.87 -11.89
N GLN A 125 4.83 -47.53 -13.18
CA GLN A 125 5.81 -46.53 -13.62
C GLN A 125 5.50 -45.13 -13.05
N ILE A 126 4.22 -44.74 -13.01
CA ILE A 126 3.79 -43.45 -12.43
C ILE A 126 4.01 -43.43 -10.91
N ILE A 127 3.74 -44.52 -10.20
CA ILE A 127 3.97 -44.62 -8.76
C ILE A 127 5.47 -44.56 -8.44
N ALA A 128 6.31 -45.24 -9.22
CA ALA A 128 7.77 -45.19 -9.05
C ALA A 128 8.34 -43.79 -9.32
N GLN A 129 7.87 -43.11 -10.38
CA GLN A 129 8.33 -41.77 -10.72
C GLN A 129 7.86 -40.72 -9.68
N SER A 130 6.63 -40.84 -9.18
CA SER A 130 6.10 -39.98 -8.12
C SER A 130 6.82 -40.18 -6.78
N GLY A 131 7.20 -41.43 -6.47
CA GLY A 131 8.05 -41.73 -5.31
C GLY A 131 9.44 -41.11 -5.42
N LYS A 132 10.02 -41.09 -6.63
CA LYS A 132 11.33 -40.49 -6.91
C LYS A 132 11.31 -38.97 -6.79
N GLU A 133 10.31 -38.30 -7.36
CA GLU A 133 10.11 -36.85 -7.16
C GLU A 133 9.86 -36.48 -5.70
N SER A 134 9.11 -37.31 -4.96
CA SER A 134 8.85 -37.11 -3.53
C SER A 134 10.12 -37.25 -2.68
N GLY A 135 10.99 -38.20 -3.01
CA GLY A 135 12.29 -38.39 -2.36
C GLY A 135 13.28 -37.26 -2.66
N GLU A 136 13.37 -36.84 -3.93
CA GLU A 136 14.23 -35.73 -4.36
C GLU A 136 13.78 -34.39 -3.76
N ARG A 137 12.47 -34.16 -3.64
CA ARG A 137 11.91 -32.99 -2.93
C ARG A 137 12.23 -33.01 -1.44
N LYS A 138 12.09 -34.16 -0.76
CA LYS A 138 12.46 -34.27 0.66
C LYS A 138 13.93 -33.98 0.91
N ALA A 139 14.83 -34.47 0.03
CA ALA A 139 16.26 -34.19 0.12
C ALA A 139 16.59 -32.71 -0.17
N ALA A 140 15.89 -32.09 -1.12
CA ALA A 140 16.01 -30.66 -1.40
C ALA A 140 15.51 -29.80 -0.24
N ASP A 141 14.36 -30.15 0.35
CA ASP A 141 13.76 -29.46 1.50
C ASP A 141 14.65 -29.58 2.75
N GLU A 142 15.26 -30.75 3.00
CA GLU A 142 16.21 -30.93 4.10
C GLU A 142 17.51 -30.15 3.89
N LYS A 143 17.99 -30.08 2.64
CA LYS A 143 19.15 -29.26 2.29
C LYS A 143 18.85 -27.77 2.48
N GLU A 144 17.74 -27.28 1.96
CA GLU A 144 17.31 -25.89 2.12
C GLU A 144 17.09 -25.55 3.60
N ARG A 145 16.51 -26.45 4.39
CA ARG A 145 16.34 -26.26 5.83
C ARG A 145 17.67 -26.18 6.57
N SER A 146 18.67 -26.97 6.16
CA SER A 146 20.01 -26.94 6.74
C SER A 146 20.78 -25.66 6.37
N GLU A 147 20.60 -25.18 5.14
CA GLU A 147 21.19 -23.93 4.64
C GLU A 147 20.56 -22.71 5.33
N ARG A 148 19.22 -22.68 5.47
CA ARG A 148 18.49 -21.65 6.24
C ARG A 148 18.93 -21.61 7.70
N LYS A 149 19.04 -22.76 8.37
CA LYS A 149 19.49 -22.81 9.76
C LYS A 149 20.92 -22.28 9.94
N THR A 150 21.79 -22.55 8.97
CA THR A 150 23.17 -22.02 8.96
C THR A 150 23.20 -20.51 8.70
N ALA A 151 22.34 -20.02 7.80
CA ALA A 151 22.18 -18.59 7.54
C ALA A 151 21.62 -17.84 8.76
N ASP A 152 20.58 -18.38 9.42
CA ASP A 152 19.99 -17.81 10.63
C ASP A 152 21.00 -17.76 11.80
N GLU A 153 21.82 -18.81 11.97
CA GLU A 153 22.88 -18.84 12.99
C GLU A 153 24.00 -17.82 12.67
N THR A 154 24.29 -17.59 11.39
CA THR A 154 25.26 -16.58 10.94
C THR A 154 24.73 -15.17 11.17
N GLU A 155 23.51 -14.87 10.73
CA GLU A 155 22.85 -13.58 10.93
C GLU A 155 22.70 -13.26 12.42
N LYS A 156 22.28 -14.24 13.25
CA LYS A 156 22.19 -14.08 14.69
C LYS A 156 23.55 -13.73 15.31
N SER A 157 24.63 -14.37 14.85
CA SER A 157 25.99 -14.10 15.33
C SER A 157 26.47 -12.70 14.92
N GLU A 158 26.16 -12.27 13.70
CA GLU A 158 26.48 -10.93 13.20
C GLU A 158 25.69 -9.83 13.90
N ARG A 159 24.39 -10.05 14.18
CA ARG A 159 23.55 -9.13 14.95
C ARG A 159 24.03 -8.99 16.40
N ILE A 160 24.40 -10.10 17.06
CA ILE A 160 24.98 -10.05 18.41
C ILE A 160 26.30 -9.26 18.42
N ALA A 161 27.14 -9.42 17.38
CA ALA A 161 28.38 -8.67 17.25
C ALA A 161 28.12 -7.16 16.99
N ALA A 162 27.13 -6.83 16.17
CA ALA A 162 26.70 -5.45 15.91
C ALA A 162 26.13 -4.78 17.17
N ASP A 163 25.23 -5.46 17.90
CA ASP A 163 24.64 -4.98 19.15
C ASP A 163 25.71 -4.77 20.23
N ALA A 164 26.69 -5.69 20.32
CA ALA A 164 27.81 -5.55 21.26
C ALA A 164 28.70 -4.34 20.93
N LYS A 165 28.95 -4.08 19.65
CA LYS A 165 29.70 -2.92 19.17
C LYS A 165 28.94 -1.62 19.46
N GLU A 166 27.66 -1.57 19.12
CA GLU A 166 26.81 -0.40 19.34
C GLU A 166 26.66 -0.10 20.84
N LYS A 167 26.49 -1.12 21.68
CA LYS A 167 26.45 -0.97 23.15
C LYS A 167 27.76 -0.41 23.71
N SER A 168 28.90 -0.85 23.18
CA SER A 168 30.22 -0.32 23.55
C SER A 168 30.38 1.15 23.12
N GLU A 169 29.88 1.53 21.94
CA GLU A 169 29.91 2.91 21.44
C GLU A 169 28.99 3.83 22.25
N ARG A 170 27.75 3.41 22.51
CA ARG A 170 26.81 4.14 23.38
C ARG A 170 27.33 4.29 24.82
N GLN A 171 28.02 3.29 25.36
CA GLN A 171 28.67 3.43 26.68
C GLN A 171 29.77 4.51 26.70
N LYS A 172 30.53 4.68 25.60
CA LYS A 172 31.53 5.75 25.49
C LYS A 172 30.88 7.13 25.37
N GLU A 173 29.77 7.24 24.64
CA GLU A 173 29.00 8.48 24.54
C GLU A 173 28.39 8.86 25.87
N ILE A 174 27.72 7.93 26.56
CA ILE A 174 27.14 8.15 27.90
C ILE A 174 28.23 8.55 28.91
N ALA A 175 29.41 7.93 28.86
CA ALA A 175 30.52 8.33 29.73
C ALA A 175 31.00 9.77 29.44
N THR A 176 31.01 10.16 28.16
CA THR A 176 31.35 11.52 27.73
C THR A 176 30.29 12.53 28.16
N GLU A 177 29.00 12.19 28.03
CA GLU A 177 27.89 13.03 28.46
C GLU A 177 27.84 13.19 29.98
N ARG A 178 28.06 12.11 30.74
CA ARG A 178 28.18 12.19 32.20
C ARG A 178 29.33 13.10 32.63
N ALA A 179 30.48 13.02 31.95
CA ALA A 179 31.60 13.93 32.21
C ALA A 179 31.24 15.40 31.89
N ARG A 180 30.46 15.66 30.84
CA ARG A 180 29.96 17.01 30.51
C ARG A 180 28.92 17.52 31.52
N ILE A 181 28.02 16.65 31.97
CA ILE A 181 27.01 16.98 32.99
C ILE A 181 27.68 17.26 34.34
N ASP A 182 28.69 16.48 34.72
CA ASP A 182 29.49 16.71 35.93
C ASP A 182 30.30 18.02 35.86
N GLN A 183 30.66 18.49 34.66
CA GLN A 183 31.25 19.81 34.47
C GLN A 183 30.20 20.92 34.55
N LEU A 184 29.03 20.74 33.93
CA LEU A 184 27.93 21.71 33.95
C LEU A 184 27.37 21.93 35.36
N THR A 185 27.23 20.88 36.16
CA THR A 185 26.75 20.94 37.56
C THR A 185 27.75 21.62 38.52
N LYS A 186 29.00 21.81 38.09
CA LYS A 186 30.04 22.53 38.86
C LYS A 186 30.18 24.00 38.46
N MET A 187 29.45 24.48 37.46
CA MET A 187 29.47 25.89 37.05
C MET A 187 28.46 26.69 37.89
N GLY A 188 28.90 27.80 38.47
CA GLY A 188 28.01 28.75 39.15
C GLY A 188 27.22 29.62 38.14
N GLU A 189 26.14 30.26 38.60
CA GLU A 189 25.37 31.20 37.77
C GLU A 189 26.27 32.31 37.19
N GLY A 190 26.21 32.51 35.86
CA GLY A 190 26.99 33.52 35.12
C GLY A 190 28.38 33.06 34.68
N SER A 191 28.69 31.77 34.72
CA SER A 191 30.05 31.25 34.47
C SER A 191 30.35 30.84 33.02
N THR A 192 29.44 31.06 32.06
CA THR A 192 29.70 30.74 30.63
C THR A 192 29.95 31.99 29.80
N THR A 193 30.75 31.88 28.73
CA THR A 193 30.88 32.93 27.70
C THR A 193 29.53 33.28 27.05
N GLY A 194 28.60 32.32 27.00
CA GLY A 194 27.24 32.53 26.50
C GLY A 194 26.38 33.46 27.37
N ASP A 195 26.65 33.56 28.67
CA ASP A 195 25.92 34.47 29.57
C ASP A 195 26.24 35.94 29.28
N ALA A 196 27.48 36.22 28.84
CA ALA A 196 27.89 37.56 28.41
C ALA A 196 27.28 37.92 27.04
N GLU A 197 27.23 36.99 26.09
CA GLU A 197 26.63 37.19 24.76
C GLU A 197 25.10 37.39 24.84
N LEU A 198 24.43 36.67 25.75
CA LEU A 198 22.99 36.81 26.01
C LEU A 198 22.60 38.11 26.72
N ALA A 199 23.56 38.83 27.32
CA ALA A 199 23.34 40.16 27.88
C ALA A 199 23.38 41.25 26.79
N ASP A 200 24.20 41.05 25.75
CA ASP A 200 24.40 42.01 24.66
C ASP A 200 23.22 42.00 23.68
N ILE A 201 22.71 40.81 23.33
CA ILE A 201 21.50 40.65 22.48
C ILE A 201 20.23 41.23 23.12
N ARG A 202 20.24 41.53 24.43
CA ARG A 202 19.13 42.20 25.12
C ARG A 202 19.14 43.71 24.90
N VAL A 203 20.21 44.27 24.34
CA VAL A 203 20.27 45.69 23.98
C VAL A 203 19.88 45.80 22.50
N GLY A 204 18.76 46.48 22.21
CA GLY A 204 18.33 46.73 20.84
C GLY A 204 19.24 47.74 20.13
N ASN A 205 19.21 47.80 18.80
CA ASN A 205 20.02 48.75 18.02
C ASN A 205 19.78 50.22 18.39
N GLU A 206 18.60 50.50 18.94
CA GLU A 206 18.17 51.79 19.46
C GLU A 206 18.75 52.12 20.84
N GLY A 207 19.52 51.20 21.42
CA GLY A 207 20.15 51.32 22.73
C GLY A 207 19.25 50.94 23.91
N ALA A 208 18.00 50.51 23.67
CA ALA A 208 17.08 50.10 24.73
C ALA A 208 17.37 48.67 25.21
N LYS A 209 17.37 48.45 26.53
CA LYS A 209 17.64 47.14 27.13
C LYS A 209 16.34 46.41 27.47
N TYR A 210 16.17 45.20 26.95
CA TYR A 210 14.98 44.36 27.08
C TYR A 210 15.16 43.30 28.17
N SER A 211 14.05 42.89 28.79
CA SER A 211 14.03 41.90 29.88
C SER A 211 14.51 40.52 29.45
N ASN A 212 14.41 40.18 28.16
CA ASN A 212 14.96 38.97 27.57
C ASN A 212 15.30 39.17 26.09
N ALA A 213 16.17 38.30 25.58
CA ALA A 213 16.64 38.33 24.20
C ALA A 213 15.50 38.20 23.18
N GLY A 214 14.49 37.37 23.46
CA GLY A 214 13.36 37.16 22.55
C GLY A 214 12.52 38.42 22.35
N ASN A 215 12.35 39.25 23.38
CA ASN A 215 11.65 40.52 23.28
C ASN A 215 12.47 41.56 22.51
N ALA A 216 13.79 41.59 22.71
CA ALA A 216 14.68 42.45 21.93
C ALA A 216 14.61 42.11 20.44
N VAL A 217 14.69 40.82 20.09
CA VAL A 217 14.65 40.36 18.69
C VAL A 217 13.29 40.67 18.06
N ARG A 218 12.18 40.34 18.72
CA ARG A 218 10.83 40.58 18.16
C ARG A 218 10.52 42.05 17.94
N SER A 219 10.94 42.93 18.86
CA SER A 219 10.78 44.38 18.67
C SER A 219 11.59 44.89 17.48
N GLN A 220 12.82 44.40 17.31
CA GLN A 220 13.69 44.81 16.21
C GLN A 220 13.27 44.25 14.84
N THR A 221 12.60 43.09 14.79
CA THR A 221 12.13 42.48 13.54
C THR A 221 10.73 42.91 13.12
N LYS A 222 10.03 43.68 13.96
CA LYS A 222 8.62 44.06 13.76
C LYS A 222 8.38 44.86 12.47
N ASP A 223 9.38 45.63 12.03
CA ASP A 223 9.29 46.52 10.86
C ASP A 223 9.95 45.93 9.60
N VAL A 224 10.52 44.73 9.68
CA VAL A 224 11.20 44.05 8.54
C VAL A 224 10.25 43.78 7.36
N PRO A 225 8.97 43.37 7.55
CA PRO A 225 8.04 43.21 6.43
C PRO A 225 7.77 44.52 5.68
N ALA A 226 7.70 45.66 6.39
CA ALA A 226 7.52 46.99 5.79
C ALA A 226 8.80 47.50 5.08
N MET A 227 9.98 47.06 5.53
CA MET A 227 11.25 47.30 4.83
C MET A 227 11.39 46.45 3.55
N MET A 228 10.82 45.24 3.52
CA MET A 228 10.85 44.35 2.36
C MET A 228 9.98 44.87 1.20
N ASP A 229 8.81 45.46 1.51
CA ASP A 229 7.95 46.14 0.52
C ASP A 229 8.59 47.41 -0.08
N ASN A 230 9.52 48.05 0.64
CA ASN A 230 10.24 49.24 0.18
C ASN A 230 11.47 48.94 -0.71
N LEU A 231 11.80 47.66 -0.96
CA LEU A 231 12.86 47.25 -1.88
C LEU A 231 12.40 47.17 -3.35
N GLN A 232 11.10 47.23 -3.63
CA GLN A 232 10.58 47.42 -4.98
C GLN A 232 10.58 48.92 -5.33
N SER A 233 11.46 49.34 -6.24
CA SER A 233 11.51 50.74 -6.70
C SER A 233 10.12 51.21 -7.19
N PRO A 234 9.54 52.28 -6.61
CA PRO A 234 8.22 52.75 -6.99
C PRO A 234 8.22 53.49 -8.33
N TYR A 235 9.36 53.52 -9.04
CA TYR A 235 9.58 54.27 -10.26
C TYR A 235 9.56 53.39 -11.50
N VAL A 236 9.13 53.97 -12.62
CA VAL A 236 9.28 53.34 -13.94
C VAL A 236 10.77 53.20 -14.24
N ASP A 237 11.18 52.01 -14.67
CA ASP A 237 12.54 51.80 -15.17
C ASP A 237 12.68 52.49 -16.54
N ILE A 238 13.58 53.46 -16.60
CA ILE A 238 13.81 54.24 -17.82
C ILE A 238 14.42 53.42 -18.96
N SER A 239 15.06 52.27 -18.66
CA SER A 239 15.57 51.38 -19.70
C SER A 239 14.45 50.76 -20.55
N LEU A 240 13.22 50.81 -20.05
CA LEU A 240 12.02 50.34 -20.75
C LEU A 240 11.38 51.43 -21.62
N LEU A 241 11.97 52.62 -21.73
CA LEU A 241 11.47 53.76 -22.51
C LEU A 241 12.44 54.13 -23.64
N GLU A 242 11.91 54.31 -24.85
CA GLU A 242 12.68 54.70 -26.03
C GLU A 242 12.04 55.86 -26.77
N GLN A 243 12.85 56.63 -27.51
CA GLN A 243 12.34 57.70 -28.37
C GLN A 243 11.52 57.13 -29.52
N GLY A 244 10.25 57.53 -29.59
CA GLY A 244 9.31 57.02 -30.57
C GLY A 244 7.88 57.31 -30.16
N SER A 245 6.98 57.28 -31.14
CA SER A 245 5.54 57.38 -30.93
C SER A 245 4.84 56.23 -31.65
N LEU A 246 3.52 56.19 -31.55
CA LEU A 246 2.67 55.31 -32.35
C LEU A 246 1.84 56.17 -33.31
N ASN A 247 1.61 55.67 -34.51
CA ASN A 247 0.63 56.24 -35.44
C ASN A 247 -0.80 55.75 -35.10
N ASN A 248 -1.79 56.19 -35.86
CA ASN A 248 -3.20 55.84 -35.64
C ASN A 248 -3.53 54.35 -35.90
N THR A 249 -2.59 53.57 -36.42
CA THR A 249 -2.72 52.12 -36.60
C THR A 249 -1.97 51.30 -35.53
N GLY A 250 -1.31 51.96 -34.58
CA GLY A 250 -0.51 51.30 -33.54
C GLY A 250 0.91 50.94 -33.96
N THR A 251 1.34 51.35 -35.16
CA THR A 251 2.69 51.12 -35.67
C THR A 251 3.65 52.16 -35.10
N GLU A 252 4.86 51.72 -34.75
CA GLU A 252 5.90 52.60 -34.24
C GLU A 252 6.37 53.59 -35.31
N ILE A 253 6.53 54.85 -34.90
CA ILE A 253 7.09 55.91 -35.72
C ILE A 253 8.21 56.60 -34.94
N THR A 254 9.24 57.06 -35.66
CA THR A 254 10.35 57.80 -35.06
C THR A 254 9.87 59.17 -34.56
N SER A 255 10.28 59.54 -33.35
CA SER A 255 9.97 60.83 -32.75
C SER A 255 10.99 61.17 -31.67
N SER A 256 11.64 62.33 -31.77
CA SER A 256 12.48 62.88 -30.69
C SER A 256 11.67 63.52 -29.56
N LYS A 257 10.34 63.64 -29.73
CA LYS A 257 9.44 64.41 -28.86
C LYS A 257 8.59 63.56 -27.93
N VAL A 258 8.61 62.23 -28.11
CA VAL A 258 7.82 61.29 -27.33
C VAL A 258 8.71 60.13 -26.91
N LEU A 259 8.58 59.70 -25.65
CA LEU A 259 9.10 58.42 -25.18
C LEU A 259 7.97 57.41 -25.12
N ARG A 260 8.24 56.21 -25.62
CA ARG A 260 7.31 55.09 -25.64
C ARG A 260 7.92 53.94 -24.84
N SER A 261 7.09 53.29 -24.03
CA SER A 261 7.51 52.09 -23.31
C SER A 261 7.54 50.83 -24.19
N VAL A 262 8.18 49.79 -23.66
CA VAL A 262 7.85 48.40 -24.01
C VAL A 262 6.37 48.13 -23.71
N GLU A 263 5.88 47.03 -24.27
CA GLU A 263 4.51 46.58 -24.07
C GLU A 263 4.34 45.91 -22.70
N PHE A 264 3.24 46.21 -21.99
CA PHE A 264 2.98 45.70 -20.65
C PHE A 264 1.50 45.44 -20.39
N HIS A 265 1.24 44.52 -19.47
CA HIS A 265 -0.11 44.23 -18.97
C HIS A 265 -0.51 45.16 -17.83
N TRP A 266 -1.78 45.57 -17.84
CA TRP A 266 -2.31 46.45 -16.80
C TRP A 266 -2.86 45.65 -15.62
N ASN A 267 -2.40 45.96 -14.40
CA ASN A 267 -2.91 45.34 -13.19
C ASN A 267 -4.14 46.07 -12.63
N LYS A 268 -4.97 45.35 -11.86
CA LYS A 268 -6.10 45.93 -11.13
C LYS A 268 -5.60 47.06 -10.22
N ASN A 269 -6.19 48.26 -10.35
CA ASN A 269 -5.78 49.50 -9.68
C ASN A 269 -4.39 50.05 -10.09
N GLY A 270 -3.91 49.69 -11.29
CA GLY A 270 -2.71 50.28 -11.88
C GLY A 270 -2.79 51.82 -11.97
N LYS A 271 -1.68 52.47 -11.66
CA LYS A 271 -1.52 53.93 -11.60
C LYS A 271 -0.11 54.31 -12.05
N ILE A 272 -0.05 55.29 -12.95
CA ILE A 272 1.20 55.89 -13.45
C ILE A 272 1.11 57.40 -13.25
N THR A 273 2.20 58.02 -12.78
CA THR A 273 2.27 59.47 -12.54
C THR A 273 3.60 60.03 -13.04
N ALA A 274 3.52 60.96 -13.99
CA ALA A 274 4.66 61.71 -14.51
C ALA A 274 4.91 63.00 -13.70
N PRO A 275 6.16 63.53 -13.72
CA PRO A 275 6.49 64.78 -13.04
C PRO A 275 5.79 65.99 -13.70
N SER A 276 5.74 67.11 -12.99
CA SER A 276 5.17 68.36 -13.51
C SER A 276 5.90 68.81 -14.78
N GLY A 277 5.16 69.35 -15.75
CA GLY A 277 5.71 69.72 -17.06
C GLY A 277 5.67 68.61 -18.12
N TYR A 278 5.19 67.41 -17.80
CA TYR A 278 5.04 66.29 -18.73
C TYR A 278 3.58 65.81 -18.83
N LYS A 279 3.23 65.20 -19.95
CA LYS A 279 1.92 64.58 -20.20
C LYS A 279 2.09 63.13 -20.59
N ILE A 280 1.10 62.31 -20.24
CA ILE A 280 1.10 60.87 -20.54
C ILE A 280 -0.15 60.46 -21.33
N ALA A 281 0.00 59.44 -22.15
CA ALA A 281 -1.09 58.72 -22.82
C ALA A 281 -0.85 57.21 -22.70
N ILE A 282 -1.93 56.43 -22.71
CA ILE A 282 -1.88 54.96 -22.70
C ILE A 282 -2.47 54.47 -24.02
N ALA A 283 -1.67 53.76 -24.81
CA ALA A 283 -2.14 53.08 -26.01
C ALA A 283 -2.62 51.67 -25.65
N ASN A 284 -3.87 51.36 -26.00
CA ASN A 284 -4.50 50.06 -25.72
C ASN A 284 -4.53 49.21 -27.00
N TYR A 285 -4.04 47.97 -26.92
CA TYR A 285 -4.16 46.98 -27.99
C TYR A 285 -5.31 46.03 -27.64
N ALA A 286 -6.46 46.17 -28.32
CA ALA A 286 -7.59 45.26 -28.17
C ALA A 286 -7.61 44.24 -29.33
N MET A 287 -7.96 42.98 -29.04
CA MET A 287 -8.15 41.94 -30.05
C MET A 287 -9.57 42.01 -30.62
N GLN A 288 -9.73 42.36 -31.90
CA GLN A 288 -10.89 41.92 -32.69
C GLN A 288 -10.40 41.28 -33.99
N SER A 289 -10.87 40.06 -34.24
CA SER A 289 -10.71 39.34 -35.50
C SER A 289 -11.86 39.68 -36.44
N ASP A 290 -11.59 39.90 -37.73
CA ASP A 290 -12.64 39.76 -38.74
C ASP A 290 -12.85 38.29 -39.14
N GLU A 291 -13.84 38.01 -39.98
CA GLU A 291 -14.20 36.67 -40.47
C GLU A 291 -13.08 35.98 -41.29
N SER A 292 -11.97 36.67 -41.58
CA SER A 292 -10.79 36.10 -42.23
C SER A 292 -9.62 35.83 -41.27
N GLY A 293 -9.76 36.19 -40.00
CA GLY A 293 -8.74 35.99 -38.97
C GLY A 293 -7.56 36.96 -39.03
N GLN A 294 -7.65 38.05 -39.79
CA GLN A 294 -6.64 39.12 -39.74
C GLN A 294 -6.96 40.17 -38.66
N MET A 295 -5.91 40.60 -37.95
CA MET A 295 -5.95 41.46 -36.76
C MET A 295 -6.18 42.93 -37.15
N LEU A 296 -7.24 43.56 -36.63
CA LEU A 296 -7.61 44.93 -36.98
C LEU A 296 -7.74 45.86 -35.76
N GLN A 297 -6.77 46.78 -35.63
CA GLN A 297 -6.83 48.13 -35.03
C GLN A 297 -6.73 48.39 -33.49
N VAL A 298 -5.99 49.47 -33.16
CA VAL A 298 -5.82 50.09 -31.83
C VAL A 298 -7.04 50.92 -31.45
N TYR A 299 -7.64 50.66 -30.29
CA TYR A 299 -8.94 51.24 -29.91
C TYR A 299 -8.91 52.57 -29.14
N GLN A 300 -7.75 53.18 -28.87
CA GLN A 300 -7.71 54.54 -28.34
C GLN A 300 -6.41 55.28 -28.68
N SER A 301 -6.55 56.58 -28.96
CA SER A 301 -5.63 57.34 -29.80
C SER A 301 -4.25 57.63 -29.15
N ALA A 302 -3.19 57.49 -29.95
CA ALA A 302 -1.85 58.03 -29.64
C ALA A 302 -1.80 59.58 -29.56
N THR A 303 -2.96 60.25 -29.58
CA THR A 303 -3.11 61.71 -29.69
C THR A 303 -3.74 62.36 -28.47
N ASP A 304 -4.45 61.62 -27.62
CA ASP A 304 -5.14 62.17 -26.44
C ASP A 304 -4.28 62.03 -25.17
N TYR A 305 -3.40 63.02 -24.97
CA TYR A 305 -2.56 63.09 -23.78
C TYR A 305 -3.34 63.70 -22.63
N GLY A 306 -3.71 62.86 -21.67
CA GLY A 306 -4.32 63.27 -20.41
C GLY A 306 -3.38 64.12 -19.54
N GLY A 307 -3.87 64.51 -18.36
CA GLY A 307 -3.03 65.15 -17.34
C GLY A 307 -1.85 64.27 -16.90
N ARG A 308 -1.06 64.72 -15.92
CA ARG A 308 0.15 64.01 -15.46
C ARG A 308 -0.10 62.63 -14.81
N GLN A 309 -1.34 62.17 -14.71
CA GLN A 309 -1.74 60.92 -14.05
C GLN A 309 -2.82 60.18 -14.84
N THR A 310 -2.73 58.85 -14.86
CA THR A 310 -3.82 57.97 -15.30
C THR A 310 -4.16 56.94 -14.21
N SER A 311 -5.44 56.55 -14.16
CA SER A 311 -5.95 55.44 -13.36
C SER A 311 -7.12 54.82 -14.13
N SER A 312 -7.10 53.51 -14.39
CA SER A 312 -8.25 52.86 -15.05
C SER A 312 -9.34 52.52 -14.02
N LYS A 313 -10.60 52.60 -14.46
CA LYS A 313 -11.74 51.92 -13.82
C LYS A 313 -12.20 50.82 -14.79
N ALA A 314 -12.26 49.58 -14.31
CA ALA A 314 -12.82 48.35 -14.91
C ALA A 314 -11.93 47.47 -15.83
N ASP A 315 -11.75 46.24 -15.34
CA ASP A 315 -11.90 44.89 -15.91
C ASP A 315 -11.23 44.48 -17.25
N GLY A 316 -10.28 43.53 -17.13
CA GLY A 316 -9.80 42.66 -18.21
C GLY A 316 -8.31 42.32 -18.11
N ASP A 317 -7.95 41.16 -17.56
CA ASP A 317 -6.55 40.68 -17.42
C ASP A 317 -5.89 40.28 -18.76
N ALA A 318 -6.51 40.56 -19.91
CA ALA A 318 -6.12 40.02 -21.22
C ALA A 318 -5.69 41.07 -22.26
N GLU A 319 -5.54 42.35 -21.89
CA GLU A 319 -5.20 43.42 -22.85
C GLU A 319 -3.78 43.94 -22.66
N SER A 320 -3.06 44.07 -23.78
CA SER A 320 -1.69 44.56 -23.81
C SER A 320 -1.64 46.07 -24.11
N ARG A 321 -0.71 46.81 -23.49
CA ARG A 321 -0.70 48.29 -23.50
C ARG A 321 0.70 48.89 -23.59
N ARG A 322 0.79 50.15 -24.01
CA ARG A 322 2.04 50.95 -23.99
C ARG A 322 1.83 52.34 -23.39
N LEU A 323 2.84 52.83 -22.69
CA LEU A 323 2.91 54.16 -22.09
C LEU A 323 3.61 55.11 -23.06
N LEU A 324 2.99 56.26 -23.33
CA LEU A 324 3.57 57.36 -24.11
C LEU A 324 3.75 58.58 -23.21
N ILE A 325 4.91 59.21 -23.28
CA ILE A 325 5.27 60.38 -22.46
C ILE A 325 5.84 61.47 -23.35
N LYS A 326 5.37 62.71 -23.17
CA LYS A 326 5.94 63.88 -23.84
C LYS A 326 6.04 65.08 -22.90
N ARG A 327 6.88 66.05 -23.26
CA ARG A 327 6.92 67.33 -22.56
C ARG A 327 5.70 68.17 -22.90
N SER A 328 5.19 68.91 -21.92
CA SER A 328 4.03 69.79 -22.09
C SER A 328 4.33 71.01 -22.96
N ASP A 329 5.60 71.43 -23.01
CA ASP A 329 6.10 72.56 -23.82
C ASP A 329 6.42 72.17 -25.28
N GLY A 330 6.35 70.87 -25.62
CA GLY A 330 6.56 70.37 -26.98
C GLY A 330 8.02 70.29 -27.45
N ALA A 331 8.99 70.49 -26.55
CA ALA A 331 10.41 70.29 -26.84
C ALA A 331 10.78 68.80 -26.91
N ASP A 332 11.98 68.50 -27.42
CA ASP A 332 12.52 67.14 -27.45
C ASP A 332 12.69 66.58 -26.03
N ILE A 333 12.59 65.27 -25.91
CA ILE A 333 12.55 64.55 -24.63
C ILE A 333 13.64 63.48 -24.57
N ASN A 334 14.30 63.36 -23.42
CA ASN A 334 15.30 62.32 -23.15
C ASN A 334 14.83 61.46 -21.96
N ALA A 335 15.00 60.14 -22.05
CA ALA A 335 14.59 59.20 -21.01
C ALA A 335 15.36 59.41 -19.70
N GLU A 336 16.64 59.78 -19.77
CA GLU A 336 17.48 60.02 -18.58
C GLU A 336 16.96 61.19 -17.73
N ASP A 337 16.32 62.20 -18.34
CA ASP A 337 15.74 63.33 -17.60
C ASP A 337 14.60 62.91 -16.66
N LEU A 338 14.02 61.73 -16.89
CA LEU A 338 12.88 61.18 -16.16
C LEU A 338 13.24 60.06 -15.18
N LYS A 339 14.52 59.71 -15.06
CA LYS A 339 15.02 58.69 -14.14
C LYS A 339 14.61 58.98 -12.70
N GLY A 340 13.91 58.03 -12.07
CA GLY A 340 13.44 58.16 -10.69
C GLY A 340 12.37 59.25 -10.48
N LYS A 341 11.72 59.73 -11.54
CA LYS A 341 10.70 60.80 -11.46
C LYS A 341 9.30 60.36 -11.87
N ILE A 342 9.15 59.22 -12.55
CA ILE A 342 7.85 58.66 -12.92
C ILE A 342 7.51 57.56 -11.94
N THR A 343 6.46 57.72 -11.14
CA THR A 343 6.03 56.68 -10.18
C THR A 343 4.97 55.77 -10.79
N THR A 344 5.08 54.47 -10.56
CA THR A 344 4.13 53.46 -11.04
C THR A 344 3.92 52.38 -10.00
N ASN A 345 2.74 51.75 -9.95
CA ASN A 345 2.50 50.45 -9.31
C ASN A 345 2.16 49.34 -10.32
N VAL A 346 2.47 49.57 -11.60
CA VAL A 346 2.28 48.62 -12.68
C VAL A 346 3.54 47.74 -12.80
N PRO A 347 3.46 46.41 -12.53
CA PRO A 347 4.62 45.53 -12.44
C PRO A 347 5.50 45.54 -13.71
N GLY A 348 4.90 45.47 -14.90
CA GLY A 348 5.64 45.43 -16.18
C GLY A 348 6.43 46.70 -16.56
N LEU A 349 6.43 47.73 -15.70
CA LEU A 349 7.19 48.97 -15.88
C LEU A 349 8.27 49.18 -14.79
N ARG A 350 8.43 48.25 -13.84
CA ARG A 350 9.45 48.29 -12.78
C ARG A 350 10.51 47.22 -13.04
N ALA A 351 11.78 47.56 -12.79
CA ALA A 351 12.92 46.70 -13.13
C ALA A 351 12.83 45.26 -12.57
N MET A 352 12.56 45.10 -11.27
CA MET A 352 12.54 43.78 -10.62
C MET A 352 11.31 42.94 -11.01
N ASP A 353 10.16 43.57 -11.15
CA ASP A 353 8.92 42.89 -11.55
C ASP A 353 8.93 42.55 -13.05
N ALA A 354 9.62 43.35 -13.87
CA ALA A 354 9.88 43.03 -15.28
C ALA A 354 10.84 41.84 -15.40
N ILE A 355 11.86 41.74 -14.54
CA ILE A 355 12.76 40.58 -14.46
C ILE A 355 11.99 39.33 -14.00
N GLU A 356 11.13 39.41 -12.98
CA GLU A 356 10.33 38.26 -12.52
C GLU A 356 9.31 37.81 -13.59
N ASN A 357 8.70 38.75 -14.32
CA ASN A 357 7.83 38.43 -15.44
C ASN A 357 8.61 37.90 -16.65
N LEU A 358 9.83 38.39 -16.90
CA LEU A 358 10.76 37.82 -17.88
C LEU A 358 11.19 36.42 -17.47
N GLU A 359 11.44 36.14 -16.20
CA GLU A 359 11.73 34.79 -15.71
C GLU A 359 10.54 33.86 -15.86
N LYS A 360 9.32 34.31 -15.51
CA LYS A 360 8.08 33.53 -15.74
C LYS A 360 7.83 33.29 -17.22
N LYS A 361 8.07 34.28 -18.07
CA LYS A 361 7.90 34.17 -19.52
C LYS A 361 8.99 33.32 -20.15
N ILE A 362 10.25 33.48 -19.75
CA ILE A 362 11.36 32.60 -20.12
C ILE A 362 11.07 31.18 -19.68
N LYS A 363 10.50 30.96 -18.50
CA LYS A 363 10.14 29.63 -17.99
C LYS A 363 8.95 29.03 -18.73
N ALA A 364 7.93 29.81 -19.06
CA ALA A 364 6.82 29.37 -19.89
C ALA A 364 7.27 29.09 -21.34
N ASP A 365 8.14 29.93 -21.91
CA ASP A 365 8.77 29.74 -23.21
C ASP A 365 9.75 28.54 -23.16
N LEU A 366 10.38 28.26 -22.00
CA LEU A 366 11.24 27.09 -21.77
C LEU A 366 10.40 25.81 -21.67
N ASP A 367 9.25 25.86 -21.00
CA ASP A 367 8.32 24.74 -20.88
C ASP A 367 7.64 24.47 -22.24
N GLU A 368 7.23 25.50 -22.98
CA GLU A 368 6.69 25.38 -24.35
C GLU A 368 7.78 24.92 -25.33
N SER A 369 9.04 25.37 -25.16
CA SER A 369 10.15 24.86 -25.96
C SER A 369 10.55 23.44 -25.57
N MET A 370 10.41 23.04 -24.30
CA MET A 370 10.60 21.67 -23.79
C MET A 370 9.52 20.71 -24.29
N ASP A 371 8.26 21.13 -24.37
CA ASP A 371 7.18 20.37 -25.01
C ASP A 371 7.35 20.29 -26.54
N ASN A 372 8.13 21.20 -27.12
CA ASN A 372 8.57 21.18 -28.51
C ASN A 372 9.96 20.55 -28.71
N ILE A 373 10.64 20.09 -27.66
CA ILE A 373 11.82 19.24 -27.80
C ILE A 373 11.30 17.89 -28.31
N PRO A 374 11.79 17.40 -29.46
CA PRO A 374 11.41 16.08 -29.91
C PRO A 374 11.77 15.05 -28.84
N ILE A 375 10.77 14.41 -28.24
CA ILE A 375 10.98 13.23 -27.39
C ILE A 375 11.67 12.19 -28.29
N GLY A 376 12.96 11.98 -27.97
CA GLY A 376 14.00 11.44 -28.85
C GLY A 376 15.39 11.99 -28.46
N ALA A 377 15.46 13.15 -27.78
CA ALA A 377 16.70 13.73 -27.27
C ALA A 377 17.27 13.05 -25.99
N THR A 378 17.14 11.72 -25.85
CA THR A 378 18.09 10.92 -25.04
C THR A 378 19.02 10.05 -25.90
N ASP A 379 18.91 10.15 -27.23
CA ASP A 379 19.80 9.49 -28.18
C ASP A 379 20.77 10.49 -28.83
N VAL A 380 22.04 10.41 -28.45
CA VAL A 380 23.24 10.74 -29.25
C VAL A 380 23.29 12.16 -29.86
N VAL A 381 23.74 13.15 -29.07
CA VAL A 381 23.86 14.57 -29.48
C VAL A 381 24.90 14.86 -30.58
N ASP A 382 25.73 13.89 -31.00
CA ASP A 382 26.82 14.18 -31.96
C ASP A 382 26.59 13.68 -33.41
N SER A 383 25.44 13.06 -33.73
CA SER A 383 25.15 12.60 -35.11
C SER A 383 23.84 13.11 -35.73
N MET A 384 22.98 13.82 -34.98
CA MET A 384 21.74 14.38 -35.51
C MET A 384 22.03 15.61 -36.36
N VAL A 385 21.64 15.58 -37.64
CA VAL A 385 21.90 16.66 -38.60
C VAL A 385 20.70 17.59 -38.79
N ASP A 386 19.48 17.13 -38.51
CA ASP A 386 18.27 17.96 -38.55
C ASP A 386 17.11 17.36 -37.77
N SER A 387 16.18 18.20 -37.33
CA SER A 387 14.88 17.74 -36.82
C SER A 387 13.84 18.84 -36.96
N GLY A 388 12.55 18.46 -36.95
CA GLY A 388 11.49 19.46 -36.97
C GLY A 388 10.08 18.90 -36.93
N ARG A 389 9.13 19.83 -36.82
CA ARG A 389 7.69 19.58 -36.86
C ARG A 389 7.09 20.19 -38.13
N LEU A 390 6.27 19.42 -38.83
CA LEU A 390 5.41 19.89 -39.89
C LEU A 390 3.96 19.83 -39.40
N GLU A 391 3.23 20.94 -39.49
CA GLU A 391 1.87 21.05 -38.96
C GLU A 391 0.97 21.87 -39.89
N LYS A 392 -0.27 21.41 -40.06
CA LYS A 392 -1.29 22.11 -40.82
C LYS A 392 -2.68 21.89 -40.25
N ASP A 393 -3.37 22.99 -39.96
CA ASP A 393 -4.82 22.98 -39.81
C ASP A 393 -5.52 22.85 -41.16
N TYR A 394 -6.36 21.83 -41.29
CA TYR A 394 -7.12 21.54 -42.49
C TYR A 394 -8.61 21.56 -42.17
N THR A 395 -9.36 22.46 -42.81
CA THR A 395 -10.80 22.66 -42.56
C THR A 395 -11.68 22.02 -43.64
N SER A 396 -11.38 22.21 -44.93
CA SER A 396 -11.90 21.45 -46.10
C SER A 396 -11.30 22.04 -47.40
N GLY A 397 -11.22 21.30 -48.52
CA GLY A 397 -10.83 21.86 -49.84
C GLY A 397 -9.68 21.14 -50.56
N GLU A 398 -9.25 21.61 -51.73
CA GLU A 398 -8.24 20.92 -52.57
C GLU A 398 -6.82 20.90 -51.97
N TYR A 399 -6.10 19.81 -52.27
CA TYR A 399 -4.72 19.44 -51.89
C TYR A 399 -3.86 20.52 -51.19
N VAL A 400 -3.45 20.23 -49.95
CA VAL A 400 -2.56 21.10 -49.17
C VAL A 400 -1.37 20.32 -48.60
N TYR A 401 -0.19 20.93 -48.64
CA TYR A 401 1.03 20.37 -48.08
C TYR A 401 1.82 21.41 -47.28
N VAL A 402 2.63 20.94 -46.35
CA VAL A 402 3.63 21.73 -45.62
C VAL A 402 5.01 21.15 -45.91
N LYS A 403 6.00 22.03 -46.13
CA LYS A 403 7.35 21.62 -46.52
C LYS A 403 8.43 22.23 -45.64
N LYS A 404 9.54 21.52 -45.53
CA LYS A 404 10.83 22.02 -45.04
C LYS A 404 11.90 21.66 -46.07
N THR A 405 12.85 22.56 -46.27
CA THR A 405 14.01 22.34 -47.13
C THR A 405 15.26 22.28 -46.27
N ILE A 406 16.13 21.31 -46.54
CA ILE A 406 17.44 21.14 -45.93
C ILE A 406 18.47 20.75 -47.00
N THR A 407 19.73 21.12 -46.84
CA THR A 407 20.83 20.64 -47.69
C THR A 407 21.69 19.68 -46.88
N LEU A 408 21.93 18.47 -47.39
CA LEU A 408 22.77 17.46 -46.77
C LEU A 408 23.94 17.10 -47.69
N ASP A 409 25.11 16.85 -47.10
CA ASP A 409 26.31 16.43 -47.83
C ASP A 409 26.25 14.94 -48.23
N VAL A 410 27.23 14.48 -49.02
CA VAL A 410 27.40 13.06 -49.35
C VAL A 410 27.52 12.23 -48.08
N GLY A 411 26.72 11.17 -47.95
CA GLY A 411 26.74 10.30 -46.78
C GLY A 411 25.51 9.41 -46.64
N GLU A 412 25.55 8.56 -45.63
CA GLU A 412 24.43 7.71 -45.22
C GLU A 412 23.66 8.38 -44.08
N TYR A 413 22.34 8.41 -44.22
CA TYR A 413 21.45 9.09 -43.29
C TYR A 413 20.27 8.21 -42.88
N GLU A 414 19.84 8.41 -41.64
CA GLU A 414 18.63 7.81 -41.07
C GLU A 414 17.62 8.92 -40.77
N ILE A 415 16.37 8.79 -41.22
CA ILE A 415 15.25 9.65 -40.84
C ILE A 415 14.21 8.88 -40.05
N ASN A 416 13.91 9.38 -38.85
CA ASN A 416 12.91 8.86 -37.93
C ASN A 416 11.66 9.72 -37.99
N LEU A 417 10.49 9.10 -38.23
CA LEU A 417 9.18 9.74 -38.28
C LEU A 417 8.33 9.24 -37.10
N TYR A 418 7.82 10.15 -36.26
CA TYR A 418 7.06 9.78 -35.06
C TYR A 418 5.93 10.78 -34.77
N ASN A 419 4.96 10.32 -33.96
CA ASN A 419 3.75 11.07 -33.57
C ASN A 419 3.02 11.74 -34.74
N ALA A 420 3.05 11.09 -35.90
CA ALA A 420 2.44 11.60 -37.11
C ALA A 420 0.93 11.35 -37.10
N VAL A 421 0.14 12.42 -37.02
CA VAL A 421 -1.30 12.43 -37.29
C VAL A 421 -1.45 12.71 -38.78
N LEU A 422 -1.56 11.63 -39.56
CA LEU A 422 -1.77 11.66 -41.01
C LEU A 422 -3.22 11.24 -41.32
N SER A 423 -3.78 11.74 -42.41
CA SER A 423 -5.07 11.23 -42.92
C SER A 423 -4.89 9.83 -43.51
N SER A 424 -5.98 9.13 -43.83
CA SER A 424 -5.94 7.81 -44.50
C SER A 424 -5.19 7.81 -45.84
N VAL A 425 -4.96 8.98 -46.44
CA VAL A 425 -4.25 9.21 -47.71
C VAL A 425 -3.05 10.16 -47.56
N GLY A 426 -2.70 10.57 -46.33
CA GLY A 426 -1.59 11.47 -46.05
C GLY A 426 -0.24 10.76 -46.02
N VAL A 427 0.79 11.36 -46.61
CA VAL A 427 2.16 10.81 -46.65
C VAL A 427 3.20 11.88 -46.39
N LEU A 428 4.31 11.50 -45.77
CA LEU A 428 5.54 12.28 -45.74
C LEU A 428 6.41 11.86 -46.93
N ARG A 429 6.75 12.79 -47.81
CA ARG A 429 7.64 12.57 -48.95
C ARG A 429 8.88 13.45 -48.85
N VAL A 430 10.03 12.86 -49.12
CA VAL A 430 11.30 13.59 -49.24
C VAL A 430 11.69 13.62 -50.71
N PHE A 431 11.77 14.81 -51.28
CA PHE A 431 12.15 15.03 -52.68
C PHE A 431 13.57 15.59 -52.79
N LYS A 432 14.26 15.22 -53.87
CA LYS A 432 15.53 15.81 -54.28
C LYS A 432 15.31 17.12 -55.05
N ASP A 433 16.03 18.16 -54.63
CA ASP A 433 16.18 19.52 -55.16
C ASP A 433 14.92 20.39 -55.24
N LYS A 434 13.79 19.83 -55.67
CA LYS A 434 12.50 20.52 -55.83
C LYS A 434 11.31 19.61 -55.53
N ILE A 435 10.16 20.20 -55.21
CA ILE A 435 8.91 19.45 -54.99
C ILE A 435 8.51 18.77 -56.29
N ASN A 436 8.10 17.50 -56.19
CA ASN A 436 7.87 16.60 -57.34
C ASN A 436 9.13 16.33 -58.19
N GLY A 437 10.33 16.55 -57.63
CA GLY A 437 11.58 15.99 -58.15
C GLY A 437 11.68 14.49 -57.89
N GLU A 438 12.90 13.94 -57.96
CA GLU A 438 13.14 12.53 -57.62
C GLU A 438 12.75 12.27 -56.15
N VAL A 439 11.99 11.20 -55.91
CA VAL A 439 11.51 10.84 -54.56
C VAL A 439 12.57 9.99 -53.88
N ILE A 440 13.15 10.50 -52.81
CA ILE A 440 14.15 9.80 -52.00
C ILE A 440 13.46 8.89 -50.98
N LEU A 441 12.37 9.35 -50.38
CA LEU A 441 11.62 8.58 -49.38
C LEU A 441 10.12 8.89 -49.44
N THR A 442 9.29 7.88 -49.23
CA THR A 442 7.85 8.03 -48.93
C THR A 442 7.50 7.22 -47.69
N ALA A 443 6.97 7.88 -46.66
CA ALA A 443 6.54 7.26 -45.42
C ALA A 443 5.05 7.55 -45.17
N ASN A 444 4.30 6.51 -44.81
CA ASN A 444 2.86 6.56 -44.56
C ASN A 444 2.47 6.13 -43.13
N LYS A 445 3.46 5.86 -42.28
CA LYS A 445 3.32 5.53 -40.86
C LYS A 445 4.58 5.96 -40.11
N CYS A 446 4.52 6.04 -38.78
CA CYS A 446 5.69 6.29 -37.96
C CYS A 446 6.71 5.13 -38.07
N GLY A 447 8.00 5.45 -38.04
CA GLY A 447 9.09 4.50 -38.15
C GLY A 447 10.41 5.12 -38.60
N THR A 448 11.44 4.27 -38.67
CA THR A 448 12.81 4.61 -39.06
C THR A 448 13.07 4.25 -40.52
N TYR A 449 13.72 5.15 -41.26
CA TYR A 449 13.97 4.99 -42.69
C TYR A 449 15.39 5.45 -43.06
N ASN A 450 16.15 4.62 -43.77
CA ASN A 450 17.52 4.94 -44.19
C ASN A 450 17.57 5.39 -45.66
N PHE A 451 18.47 6.32 -45.98
CA PHE A 451 18.77 6.73 -47.35
C PHE A 451 20.23 7.18 -47.50
N GLU A 452 20.76 7.07 -48.72
CA GLU A 452 22.14 7.44 -49.06
C GLU A 452 22.14 8.59 -50.06
N LEU A 453 23.01 9.58 -49.86
CA LEU A 453 23.25 10.68 -50.79
C LEU A 453 24.65 10.57 -51.40
N LYS A 454 24.73 10.53 -52.73
CA LYS A 454 25.99 10.40 -53.48
C LYS A 454 26.64 11.74 -53.85
N GLU A 455 25.89 12.82 -53.74
CA GLU A 455 26.33 14.20 -53.96
C GLU A 455 25.63 15.09 -52.93
N GLN A 456 26.21 16.26 -52.63
CA GLN A 456 25.53 17.24 -51.78
C GLN A 456 24.17 17.58 -52.42
N THR A 457 23.10 17.35 -51.68
CA THR A 457 21.74 17.36 -52.23
C THR A 457 20.83 18.23 -51.36
N VAL A 458 19.99 19.03 -52.00
CA VAL A 458 18.92 19.76 -51.31
C VAL A 458 17.71 18.82 -51.18
N LEU A 459 17.32 18.48 -49.96
CA LEU A 459 16.12 17.72 -49.66
C LEU A 459 14.94 18.63 -49.36
N ILE A 460 13.77 18.26 -49.86
CA ILE A 460 12.50 18.90 -49.52
C ILE A 460 11.58 17.86 -48.90
N ILE A 461 11.41 17.97 -47.58
CA ILE A 461 10.55 17.12 -46.76
C ILE A 461 9.14 17.72 -46.78
N VAL A 462 8.17 16.95 -47.24
CA VAL A 462 6.80 17.41 -47.49
C VAL A 462 5.81 16.51 -46.77
N MET A 463 5.01 17.08 -45.87
CA MET A 463 3.84 16.42 -45.30
C MET A 463 2.61 16.76 -46.15
N GLN A 464 2.01 15.74 -46.74
CA GLN A 464 0.80 15.85 -47.57
C GLN A 464 -0.42 15.40 -46.77
N VAL A 465 -1.49 16.20 -46.78
CA VAL A 465 -2.70 15.91 -45.97
C VAL A 465 -3.79 15.18 -46.77
N SER A 466 -3.99 15.45 -48.06
CA SER A 466 -4.93 14.67 -48.93
C SER A 466 -4.79 15.00 -50.42
N LEU A 467 -5.05 14.01 -51.31
CA LEU A 467 -5.36 14.22 -52.74
C LEU A 467 -6.85 13.96 -53.07
N GLU A 468 -7.67 13.55 -52.10
CA GLU A 468 -9.08 13.20 -52.27
C GLU A 468 -10.02 14.20 -51.57
N LYS A 469 -11.24 14.37 -52.10
CA LYS A 469 -12.18 15.46 -51.77
C LYS A 469 -12.83 15.41 -50.37
N ASN A 470 -12.59 14.39 -49.54
CA ASN A 470 -13.37 14.15 -48.32
C ASN A 470 -12.51 13.79 -47.08
N VAL A 471 -11.49 14.59 -46.77
CA VAL A 471 -10.71 14.43 -45.51
C VAL A 471 -11.31 15.28 -44.39
N THR A 472 -11.40 14.70 -43.19
CA THR A 472 -12.01 15.30 -42.00
C THR A 472 -11.26 16.56 -41.56
N ALA A 473 -12.01 17.58 -41.13
CA ALA A 473 -11.42 18.80 -40.59
C ALA A 473 -10.64 18.49 -39.30
N GLY A 474 -9.40 19.00 -39.19
CA GLY A 474 -8.57 18.81 -38.00
C GLY A 474 -7.11 19.23 -38.20
N ILE A 475 -6.35 19.16 -37.10
CA ILE A 475 -4.92 19.49 -37.08
C ILE A 475 -4.11 18.26 -37.48
N TYR A 476 -3.39 18.34 -38.59
CA TYR A 476 -2.48 17.30 -39.05
C TYR A 476 -1.04 17.70 -38.70
N LYS A 477 -0.28 16.79 -38.08
CA LYS A 477 1.09 17.05 -37.63
C LYS A 477 1.99 15.84 -37.81
N ALA A 478 3.27 16.08 -38.10
CA ALA A 478 4.31 15.05 -38.17
C ALA A 478 5.63 15.57 -37.63
N TYR A 479 6.33 14.73 -36.85
CA TYR A 479 7.65 15.03 -36.29
C TYR A 479 8.70 14.14 -36.96
N TYR A 480 9.85 14.73 -37.29
CA TYR A 480 10.97 13.97 -37.84
C TYR A 480 12.31 14.39 -37.25
N SER A 481 13.28 13.48 -37.30
CA SER A 481 14.70 13.71 -36.97
C SER A 481 15.58 12.93 -37.95
N ILE A 482 16.68 13.53 -38.40
CA ILE A 482 17.64 12.97 -39.35
C ILE A 482 19.02 12.86 -38.70
N TYR A 483 19.65 11.71 -38.83
CA TYR A 483 20.97 11.41 -38.29
C TYR A 483 21.95 11.04 -39.41
N ASN A 484 23.21 11.49 -39.31
CA ASN A 484 24.31 11.02 -40.14
C ASN A 484 24.97 9.80 -39.48
N THR A 485 24.86 8.64 -40.11
CA THR A 485 25.30 7.37 -39.53
C THR A 485 26.82 7.18 -39.53
N SER A 486 27.58 8.11 -40.11
CA SER A 486 29.03 8.03 -40.31
C SER A 486 29.88 8.79 -39.27
N SER A 487 29.26 9.42 -38.27
CA SER A 487 29.97 10.22 -37.24
C SER A 487 30.42 9.38 -36.02
N VAL A 488 31.60 9.68 -35.46
CA VAL A 488 32.30 8.88 -34.43
C VAL A 488 31.60 8.93 -33.06
N ILE A 489 31.24 7.76 -32.52
CA ILE A 489 30.56 7.59 -31.22
C ILE A 489 31.57 7.63 -30.05
N ILE A 490 31.40 8.52 -29.07
CA ILE A 490 32.18 8.51 -27.81
C ILE A 490 31.68 7.36 -26.91
N PRO A 491 32.56 6.47 -26.37
CA PRO A 491 32.13 5.33 -25.55
C PRO A 491 31.50 5.71 -24.19
N LYS A 492 30.32 5.14 -23.89
CA LYS A 492 29.45 5.36 -22.71
C LYS A 492 30.11 5.34 -21.32
N LYS A 493 31.24 4.64 -21.16
CA LYS A 493 31.95 4.52 -19.87
C LYS A 493 32.50 5.84 -19.30
N TYR A 494 32.58 6.90 -20.11
CA TYR A 494 33.17 8.17 -19.68
C TYR A 494 32.15 9.28 -19.37
N THR A 495 30.85 9.02 -19.53
CA THR A 495 29.79 10.02 -19.34
C THR A 495 28.98 9.85 -18.05
N GLY A 496 29.28 8.84 -17.24
CA GLY A 496 28.52 8.52 -16.02
C GLY A 496 27.18 7.81 -16.25
N VAL A 497 26.82 7.55 -17.52
CA VAL A 497 25.59 6.88 -17.96
C VAL A 497 25.57 5.39 -17.58
N ASP A 498 26.73 4.72 -17.52
CA ASP A 498 26.85 3.29 -17.14
C ASP A 498 26.21 2.95 -15.77
N LYS A 499 26.13 3.91 -14.83
CA LYS A 499 25.50 3.70 -13.52
C LYS A 499 23.97 3.74 -13.56
N VAL A 500 23.41 4.49 -14.50
CA VAL A 500 21.95 4.59 -14.69
C VAL A 500 21.47 3.46 -15.60
N GLU A 501 22.25 3.13 -16.64
CA GLU A 501 21.95 2.06 -17.59
C GLU A 501 22.04 0.66 -16.94
N LYS A 502 22.96 0.43 -15.99
CA LYS A 502 22.96 -0.80 -15.17
C LYS A 502 21.71 -0.95 -14.30
N LYS A 503 21.10 0.15 -13.87
CA LYS A 503 19.86 0.13 -13.07
C LYS A 503 18.63 -0.08 -13.95
N ILE A 504 18.62 0.46 -15.16
CA ILE A 504 17.52 0.29 -16.13
C ILE A 504 17.58 -1.10 -16.77
N ASN A 505 18.76 -1.56 -17.20
CA ASN A 505 18.92 -2.90 -17.79
C ASN A 505 18.66 -4.02 -16.77
N GLY A 506 18.94 -3.81 -15.48
CA GLY A 506 18.55 -4.75 -14.42
C GLY A 506 17.02 -4.86 -14.29
N VAL A 507 16.30 -3.75 -14.46
CA VAL A 507 14.83 -3.74 -14.45
C VAL A 507 14.25 -4.33 -15.75
N GLU A 508 14.87 -4.08 -16.91
CA GLU A 508 14.46 -4.64 -18.21
C GLU A 508 14.77 -6.13 -18.36
N GLU A 509 15.88 -6.65 -17.84
CA GLU A 509 16.17 -8.09 -17.84
C GLU A 509 15.23 -8.85 -16.90
N GLU A 510 14.88 -8.28 -15.74
CA GLU A 510 13.84 -8.83 -14.87
C GLU A 510 12.46 -8.79 -15.55
N THR A 511 12.08 -7.69 -16.20
CA THR A 511 10.79 -7.62 -16.93
C THR A 511 10.73 -8.48 -18.19
N LYS A 512 11.85 -8.70 -18.89
CA LYS A 512 11.91 -9.56 -20.08
C LYS A 512 11.86 -11.05 -19.73
N VAL A 513 12.55 -11.47 -18.65
CA VAL A 513 12.41 -12.83 -18.10
C VAL A 513 10.98 -13.07 -17.59
N ILE A 514 10.34 -12.05 -17.00
CA ILE A 514 8.92 -12.11 -16.60
C ILE A 514 8.01 -12.18 -17.84
N THR A 515 8.26 -11.39 -18.89
CA THR A 515 7.41 -11.34 -20.10
C THR A 515 7.53 -12.61 -20.96
N ASP A 516 8.73 -13.18 -21.10
CA ASP A 516 8.94 -14.42 -21.85
C ASP A 516 8.42 -15.65 -21.08
N ASN A 517 8.46 -15.63 -19.73
CA ASN A 517 7.80 -16.64 -18.89
C ASN A 517 6.27 -16.50 -18.91
N ILE A 518 5.73 -15.28 -19.03
CA ILE A 518 4.29 -15.04 -19.19
C ILE A 518 3.80 -15.56 -20.54
N ILE A 519 4.49 -15.28 -21.66
CA ILE A 519 4.05 -15.73 -23.00
C ILE A 519 4.10 -17.27 -23.14
N THR A 520 5.03 -17.94 -22.45
CA THR A 520 5.14 -19.41 -22.49
C THR A 520 4.14 -20.10 -21.55
N ASN A 521 3.75 -19.46 -20.44
CA ASN A 521 2.79 -20.01 -19.48
C ASN A 521 1.31 -19.62 -19.74
N VAL A 522 1.03 -18.62 -20.58
CA VAL A 522 -0.33 -18.13 -20.93
C VAL A 522 -1.11 -19.03 -21.92
N ILE A 523 -0.58 -20.20 -22.30
CA ILE A 523 -1.35 -21.21 -23.06
C ILE A 523 -2.23 -22.09 -22.16
N ASN A 524 -2.36 -21.80 -20.86
CA ASN A 524 -3.38 -22.43 -20.02
C ASN A 524 -4.26 -21.43 -19.28
N PHE A 525 -5.45 -21.23 -19.87
CA PHE A 525 -6.73 -20.85 -19.25
C PHE A 525 -6.82 -19.50 -18.53
N ASP A 526 -7.32 -18.49 -19.24
CA ASP A 526 -8.04 -17.34 -18.67
C ASP A 526 -9.20 -16.92 -19.59
N ALA A 527 -10.35 -16.59 -19.00
CA ALA A 527 -11.48 -16.00 -19.69
C ALA A 527 -11.14 -14.56 -20.10
N ILE A 528 -11.24 -14.24 -21.39
CA ILE A 528 -11.00 -12.87 -21.90
C ILE A 528 -12.34 -12.16 -22.04
N THR A 529 -12.56 -11.12 -21.24
CA THR A 529 -13.70 -10.20 -21.38
C THR A 529 -13.35 -9.10 -22.37
N TYR A 530 -14.11 -8.97 -23.46
CA TYR A 530 -13.95 -7.88 -24.44
C TYR A 530 -14.88 -6.71 -24.08
N ASN A 531 -14.34 -5.49 -24.03
CA ASN A 531 -15.11 -4.26 -23.84
C ASN A 531 -15.67 -3.81 -25.20
N ILE A 532 -16.99 -3.65 -25.34
CA ILE A 532 -17.68 -3.46 -26.64
C ILE A 532 -17.92 -1.97 -26.95
N SER A 533 -17.35 -1.06 -26.17
CA SER A 533 -17.42 0.39 -26.41
C SER A 533 -16.87 0.80 -27.78
N ASP A 534 -16.04 -0.04 -28.39
CA ASP A 534 -15.37 0.22 -29.67
C ASP A 534 -16.09 -0.45 -30.85
N ALA A 535 -17.31 -0.95 -30.67
CA ALA A 535 -18.08 -1.57 -31.74
C ALA A 535 -18.50 -0.54 -32.80
N TYR A 536 -18.35 -0.92 -34.07
CA TYR A 536 -18.82 -0.12 -35.19
C TYR A 536 -20.35 -0.18 -35.20
N THR A 537 -21.03 0.97 -35.11
CA THR A 537 -22.50 1.06 -35.14
C THR A 537 -23.01 1.30 -36.55
N GLY A 538 -24.27 0.95 -36.83
CA GLY A 538 -24.89 1.16 -38.14
C GLY A 538 -24.27 0.32 -39.26
N CYS A 539 -23.75 -0.87 -38.96
CA CYS A 539 -23.04 -1.70 -39.92
C CYS A 539 -23.15 -3.21 -39.61
N PHE A 540 -22.78 -4.04 -40.59
CA PHE A 540 -22.66 -5.49 -40.46
C PHE A 540 -21.40 -6.02 -41.15
N VAL A 541 -20.98 -7.24 -40.82
CA VAL A 541 -19.90 -7.90 -41.55
C VAL A 541 -20.45 -8.55 -42.82
N SER A 542 -19.92 -8.13 -43.98
CA SER A 542 -20.28 -8.68 -45.29
C SER A 542 -19.84 -10.14 -45.45
N LYS A 543 -20.37 -10.83 -46.47
CA LYS A 543 -19.96 -12.20 -46.84
C LYS A 543 -18.47 -12.36 -47.18
N LYS A 544 -17.73 -11.26 -47.35
CA LYS A 544 -16.28 -11.24 -47.63
C LYS A 544 -15.44 -10.80 -46.42
N GLY A 545 -16.04 -10.69 -45.23
CA GLY A 545 -15.35 -10.31 -43.99
C GLY A 545 -15.10 -8.82 -43.81
N ASN A 546 -15.63 -7.95 -44.70
CA ASN A 546 -15.48 -6.50 -44.57
C ASN A 546 -16.66 -5.90 -43.79
N ILE A 547 -16.40 -4.87 -42.99
CA ILE A 547 -17.44 -4.05 -42.36
C ILE A 547 -18.11 -3.19 -43.43
N VAL A 548 -19.43 -3.22 -43.50
CA VAL A 548 -20.22 -2.47 -44.47
C VAL A 548 -21.41 -1.80 -43.79
N ALA A 549 -21.67 -0.55 -44.18
CA ALA A 549 -22.88 0.19 -43.83
C ALA A 549 -23.82 0.24 -45.04
N ASN A 550 -25.12 0.00 -44.83
CA ASN A 550 -26.17 0.17 -45.84
C ASN A 550 -27.46 0.72 -45.22
N GLN A 551 -28.45 1.05 -46.07
CA GLN A 551 -29.74 1.61 -45.67
C GLN A 551 -30.60 0.73 -44.73
N TYR A 552 -30.19 -0.51 -44.43
CA TYR A 552 -30.89 -1.44 -43.54
C TYR A 552 -30.10 -1.75 -42.26
N SER A 553 -28.92 -1.16 -42.09
CA SER A 553 -27.94 -1.52 -41.05
C SER A 553 -28.00 -0.64 -39.79
N GLU A 554 -28.89 0.33 -39.73
CA GLU A 554 -29.03 1.30 -38.64
C GLU A 554 -29.25 0.65 -37.25
N ASN A 555 -29.80 -0.57 -37.23
CA ASN A 555 -30.08 -1.31 -36.00
C ASN A 555 -29.01 -2.35 -35.61
N TYR A 556 -27.86 -2.38 -36.30
CA TYR A 556 -26.81 -3.38 -36.09
C TYR A 556 -25.46 -2.74 -35.74
N CYS A 557 -24.60 -3.54 -35.10
CA CYS A 557 -23.24 -3.20 -34.75
C CYS A 557 -22.30 -4.37 -34.98
N VAL A 558 -21.02 -4.07 -35.20
CA VAL A 558 -19.96 -5.05 -35.41
C VAL A 558 -18.88 -4.90 -34.35
N THR A 559 -18.51 -6.00 -33.68
CA THR A 559 -17.41 -6.00 -32.71
C THR A 559 -16.05 -5.83 -33.39
N ASP A 560 -15.05 -5.38 -32.65
CA ASP A 560 -13.66 -5.51 -33.12
C ASP A 560 -13.19 -6.99 -33.10
N TYR A 561 -11.99 -7.25 -33.60
CA TYR A 561 -11.39 -8.58 -33.69
C TYR A 561 -11.20 -9.22 -32.31
N MET A 562 -11.86 -10.35 -32.10
CA MET A 562 -11.75 -11.17 -30.88
C MET A 562 -10.86 -12.37 -31.14
N VAL A 563 -9.83 -12.55 -30.34
CA VAL A 563 -8.92 -13.71 -30.43
C VAL A 563 -9.69 -15.00 -30.16
N ILE A 564 -9.49 -16.01 -31.01
CA ILE A 564 -9.99 -17.38 -30.84
C ILE A 564 -8.86 -18.24 -30.27
N SER A 565 -9.13 -18.95 -29.17
CA SER A 565 -8.16 -19.89 -28.62
C SER A 565 -8.09 -21.19 -29.44
N LYS A 566 -7.02 -21.98 -29.30
CA LYS A 566 -6.96 -23.34 -29.88
C LYS A 566 -8.11 -24.26 -29.42
N LYS A 567 -8.82 -23.90 -28.34
CA LYS A 567 -9.97 -24.62 -27.76
C LYS A 567 -11.33 -24.00 -28.16
N GLY A 568 -11.37 -23.07 -29.11
CA GLY A 568 -12.60 -22.37 -29.53
C GLY A 568 -12.93 -21.14 -28.66
N LEU A 569 -14.15 -20.63 -28.82
CA LEU A 569 -14.68 -19.42 -28.15
C LEU A 569 -16.15 -19.64 -27.76
N SER A 570 -16.52 -19.43 -26.49
CA SER A 570 -17.92 -19.48 -26.01
C SER A 570 -18.43 -18.08 -25.67
N ILE A 571 -19.71 -17.83 -25.94
CA ILE A 571 -20.36 -16.52 -25.78
C ILE A 571 -21.70 -16.72 -25.12
N ASN A 572 -21.99 -15.95 -24.07
CA ASN A 572 -23.25 -15.99 -23.36
C ASN A 572 -24.08 -14.74 -23.74
N LEU A 573 -25.30 -14.95 -24.24
CA LEU A 573 -26.09 -13.92 -24.91
C LEU A 573 -27.56 -14.06 -24.55
N ALA A 574 -28.17 -12.96 -24.09
CA ALA A 574 -29.54 -12.99 -23.59
C ALA A 574 -30.64 -13.01 -24.67
N VAL A 575 -30.42 -12.54 -25.91
CA VAL A 575 -31.41 -12.66 -27.01
C VAL A 575 -30.80 -12.37 -28.40
N GLY A 576 -31.14 -13.14 -29.46
CA GLY A 576 -31.07 -12.72 -30.89
C GLY A 576 -30.02 -13.39 -31.81
N ASN A 577 -30.35 -13.63 -33.09
CA ASN A 577 -29.44 -14.26 -34.08
C ASN A 577 -28.16 -13.44 -34.29
N VAL A 578 -26.98 -14.08 -34.22
CA VAL A 578 -25.66 -13.46 -34.37
C VAL A 578 -24.94 -14.00 -35.60
N PHE A 579 -24.31 -13.11 -36.37
CA PHE A 579 -23.48 -13.51 -37.51
C PHE A 579 -21.99 -13.40 -37.16
N VAL A 580 -21.20 -14.41 -37.54
CA VAL A 580 -19.76 -14.50 -37.19
C VAL A 580 -18.91 -14.57 -38.45
N ALA A 581 -17.86 -13.75 -38.51
CA ALA A 581 -16.79 -13.85 -39.50
C ALA A 581 -15.47 -14.20 -38.82
N LEU A 582 -14.67 -15.06 -39.45
CA LEU A 582 -13.42 -15.61 -38.92
C LEU A 582 -12.23 -15.14 -39.75
N TYR A 583 -11.10 -14.92 -39.08
CA TYR A 583 -9.90 -14.33 -39.65
C TYR A 583 -8.64 -15.00 -39.12
N ASP A 584 -7.57 -14.98 -39.91
CA ASP A 584 -6.28 -15.58 -39.55
C ASP A 584 -5.46 -14.68 -38.62
N ILE A 585 -4.25 -15.14 -38.23
CA ILE A 585 -3.36 -14.39 -37.33
C ILE A 585 -2.95 -13.02 -37.88
N ASN A 586 -3.04 -12.82 -39.19
CA ASN A 586 -2.78 -11.55 -39.90
C ASN A 586 -4.08 -10.75 -40.15
N LYS A 587 -5.19 -11.13 -39.51
CA LYS A 587 -6.53 -10.53 -39.64
C LYS A 587 -7.11 -10.62 -41.06
N LYS A 588 -6.63 -11.57 -41.88
CA LYS A 588 -7.18 -11.83 -43.22
C LYS A 588 -8.40 -12.73 -43.10
N TYR A 589 -9.46 -12.39 -43.82
CA TYR A 589 -10.73 -13.12 -43.77
C TYR A 589 -10.57 -14.57 -44.26
N ILE A 590 -11.13 -15.51 -43.49
CA ILE A 590 -11.10 -16.95 -43.77
C ILE A 590 -12.49 -17.43 -44.21
N ALA A 591 -13.49 -17.29 -43.34
CA ALA A 591 -14.82 -17.87 -43.53
C ALA A 591 -15.88 -17.15 -42.70
N ASN A 592 -17.15 -17.28 -43.12
CA ASN A 592 -18.31 -16.89 -42.32
C ASN A 592 -18.97 -18.16 -41.78
N SER A 593 -19.52 -18.09 -40.57
CA SER A 593 -20.45 -19.09 -40.07
C SER A 593 -21.73 -18.39 -39.63
N SER A 594 -22.87 -18.76 -40.21
CA SER A 594 -24.18 -18.41 -39.66
C SER A 594 -24.54 -19.44 -38.61
N ILE A 595 -24.37 -19.10 -37.32
CA ILE A 595 -24.71 -20.00 -36.22
C ILE A 595 -26.12 -19.63 -35.75
N GLU A 596 -27.08 -20.52 -36.01
CA GLU A 596 -28.47 -20.35 -35.58
C GLU A 596 -28.59 -20.68 -34.08
N LEU A 597 -29.24 -19.80 -33.31
CA LEU A 597 -29.26 -19.89 -31.84
C LEU A 597 -30.07 -21.10 -31.32
N LYS A 598 -29.48 -21.83 -30.36
CA LYS A 598 -30.23 -22.56 -29.32
C LYS A 598 -29.86 -21.95 -27.97
N LYS A 599 -30.88 -21.72 -27.14
CA LYS A 599 -30.87 -21.00 -25.84
C LYS A 599 -29.52 -20.93 -25.11
N ASP A 600 -29.16 -19.70 -24.74
CA ASP A 600 -28.26 -19.30 -23.65
C ASP A 600 -26.74 -19.56 -23.78
N ASN A 601 -26.19 -20.11 -24.87
CA ASN A 601 -24.74 -20.10 -25.16
C ASN A 601 -24.41 -20.34 -26.66
N ILE A 602 -23.53 -19.53 -27.27
CA ILE A 602 -22.95 -19.76 -28.61
C ILE A 602 -21.53 -20.28 -28.47
N TYR A 603 -21.19 -21.36 -29.15
CA TYR A 603 -19.82 -21.88 -29.24
C TYR A 603 -19.30 -21.78 -30.68
N VAL A 604 -18.16 -21.11 -30.85
CA VAL A 604 -17.40 -21.02 -32.10
C VAL A 604 -16.19 -21.96 -31.96
N PRO A 605 -16.17 -23.12 -32.63
CA PRO A 605 -15.04 -24.04 -32.54
C PRO A 605 -13.79 -23.42 -33.17
N TYR A 606 -12.62 -23.82 -32.68
CA TYR A 606 -11.37 -23.49 -33.36
C TYR A 606 -11.35 -24.13 -34.75
N ILE A 607 -11.36 -23.30 -35.79
CA ILE A 607 -11.20 -23.74 -37.17
C ILE A 607 -9.73 -23.54 -37.53
N ASN A 608 -9.07 -24.56 -38.08
CA ASN A 608 -7.65 -24.50 -38.45
C ASN A 608 -7.34 -23.21 -39.23
N ASN A 609 -6.40 -22.43 -38.72
CA ASN A 609 -5.93 -21.11 -39.20
C ASN A 609 -6.74 -19.89 -38.74
N ALA A 610 -7.88 -20.03 -38.07
CA ALA A 610 -8.64 -18.90 -37.53
C ALA A 610 -8.11 -18.46 -36.16
N ALA A 611 -7.50 -17.28 -36.11
CA ALA A 611 -6.98 -16.67 -34.89
C ALA A 611 -7.89 -15.57 -34.34
N TYR A 612 -8.78 -15.00 -35.16
CA TYR A 612 -9.71 -13.95 -34.73
C TYR A 612 -11.14 -14.15 -35.27
N ALA A 613 -12.14 -13.62 -34.58
CA ALA A 613 -13.54 -13.55 -34.98
C ALA A 613 -14.09 -12.11 -34.86
N ARG A 614 -15.11 -11.77 -35.66
CA ARG A 614 -15.97 -10.59 -35.48
C ARG A 614 -17.44 -10.96 -35.52
N PHE A 615 -18.23 -10.28 -34.71
CA PHE A 615 -19.65 -10.56 -34.53
C PHE A 615 -20.50 -9.39 -35.03
N THR A 616 -21.58 -9.68 -35.74
CA THR A 616 -22.65 -8.71 -36.03
C THR A 616 -23.81 -8.93 -35.07
N LEU A 617 -24.19 -7.89 -34.33
CA LEU A 617 -25.19 -7.88 -33.26
C LEU A 617 -26.21 -6.76 -33.48
N LYS A 618 -27.40 -6.83 -32.87
CA LYS A 618 -28.31 -5.66 -32.85
C LYS A 618 -27.85 -4.63 -31.83
N ALA A 619 -27.97 -3.34 -32.15
CA ALA A 619 -27.45 -2.24 -31.33
C ALA A 619 -27.99 -2.24 -29.88
N ARG A 620 -29.25 -2.64 -29.66
CA ARG A 620 -29.87 -2.74 -28.32
C ARG A 620 -29.40 -3.94 -27.48
N GLU A 621 -28.70 -4.90 -28.09
CA GLU A 621 -28.23 -6.14 -27.45
C GLU A 621 -26.75 -6.03 -27.01
N VAL A 622 -26.09 -4.91 -27.30
CA VAL A 622 -24.68 -4.63 -27.00
C VAL A 622 -24.38 -4.63 -25.49
N GLU A 623 -25.24 -4.03 -24.67
CA GLU A 623 -25.06 -3.96 -23.21
C GLU A 623 -25.18 -5.32 -22.51
N LYS A 624 -25.60 -6.37 -23.22
CA LYS A 624 -25.89 -7.71 -22.68
C LYS A 624 -24.96 -8.81 -23.22
N PHE A 625 -23.89 -8.45 -23.92
CA PHE A 625 -22.98 -9.40 -24.57
C PHE A 625 -21.75 -9.65 -23.67
N CYS A 626 -21.52 -10.91 -23.27
CA CYS A 626 -20.36 -11.32 -22.47
C CYS A 626 -19.68 -12.54 -23.10
N VAL A 627 -18.34 -12.53 -23.17
CA VAL A 627 -17.53 -13.61 -23.77
C VAL A 627 -16.83 -14.37 -22.65
N VAL A 628 -16.96 -15.69 -22.64
CA VAL A 628 -16.33 -16.56 -21.64
C VAL A 628 -15.56 -17.66 -22.37
N ARG A 629 -14.27 -17.85 -22.06
CA ARG A 629 -13.53 -19.02 -22.56
C ARG A 629 -13.62 -20.16 -21.56
N GLY A 630 -14.24 -21.28 -21.93
CA GLY A 630 -14.16 -22.55 -21.18
C GLY A 630 -15.49 -23.25 -20.90
N GLU A 631 -15.44 -24.58 -20.85
CA GLU A 631 -16.57 -25.53 -20.92
C GLU A 631 -17.31 -25.74 -19.59
N LYS A 632 -18.57 -25.29 -19.49
CA LYS A 632 -19.75 -26.08 -19.05
C LYS A 632 -20.93 -25.15 -18.74
N SER A 633 -22.07 -25.46 -19.35
CA SER A 633 -23.36 -24.80 -19.18
C SER A 633 -23.95 -25.07 -17.78
N TYR A 634 -24.36 -24.02 -17.07
CA TYR A 634 -25.21 -24.13 -15.88
C TYR A 634 -26.43 -23.23 -16.01
N THR A 635 -27.60 -23.81 -15.77
CA THR A 635 -28.91 -23.14 -15.75
C THR A 635 -29.12 -22.49 -14.38
N ILE A 636 -29.25 -21.17 -14.34
CA ILE A 636 -29.55 -20.41 -13.11
C ILE A 636 -31.09 -20.31 -12.97
N PRO A 637 -31.68 -20.64 -11.81
CA PRO A 637 -33.11 -20.40 -11.56
C PRO A 637 -33.43 -18.91 -11.62
N GLN A 638 -34.44 -18.55 -12.42
CA GLN A 638 -35.00 -17.21 -12.47
C GLN A 638 -35.61 -16.85 -11.11
N ASN A 639 -34.93 -15.99 -10.35
CA ASN A 639 -35.48 -14.86 -9.61
C ASN A 639 -34.46 -14.47 -8.54
N ASP A 640 -33.60 -13.51 -8.85
CA ASP A 640 -33.25 -12.41 -7.95
C ASP A 640 -32.50 -11.34 -8.73
N PHE A 641 -32.95 -10.10 -8.58
CA PHE A 641 -32.41 -8.91 -9.22
C PHE A 641 -31.07 -8.53 -8.56
N LEU A 642 -29.97 -8.61 -9.31
CA LEU A 642 -28.67 -8.07 -8.89
C LEU A 642 -28.45 -6.70 -9.53
N PHE A 643 -28.27 -5.69 -8.67
CA PHE A 643 -27.78 -4.36 -8.99
C PHE A 643 -26.39 -4.45 -9.61
N THR A 644 -26.18 -3.82 -10.77
CA THR A 644 -24.86 -3.70 -11.40
C THR A 644 -24.30 -2.30 -11.19
N GLU A 645 -23.48 -2.12 -10.17
CA GLU A 645 -22.41 -1.11 -10.17
C GLU A 645 -21.10 -1.74 -10.62
N LYS A 646 -20.35 -0.99 -11.43
CA LYS A 646 -19.10 -1.35 -12.09
C LYS A 646 -18.02 -1.80 -11.10
N PHE A 647 -17.66 -3.08 -11.11
CA PHE A 647 -16.32 -3.53 -10.73
C PHE A 647 -15.79 -4.51 -11.79
N MET A 648 -14.87 -4.03 -12.62
CA MET A 648 -14.03 -4.84 -13.51
C MET A 648 -12.62 -4.87 -12.91
N LEU A 649 -12.37 -5.77 -11.96
CA LEU A 649 -11.01 -6.08 -11.51
C LEU A 649 -10.33 -6.98 -12.55
N LYS A 650 -9.07 -6.69 -12.90
CA LYS A 650 -8.24 -7.55 -13.74
C LYS A 650 -7.96 -8.85 -12.99
N PHE A 651 -8.17 -10.00 -13.63
CA PHE A 651 -7.95 -11.32 -13.02
C PHE A 651 -6.48 -11.59 -12.62
N SER A 652 -5.51 -10.81 -13.13
CA SER A 652 -4.11 -10.80 -12.67
C SER A 652 -3.91 -10.24 -11.26
N ASP A 653 -4.90 -9.50 -10.76
CA ASP A 653 -4.86 -8.82 -9.46
C ASP A 653 -5.66 -9.59 -8.39
N LEU A 654 -6.11 -10.82 -8.70
CA LEU A 654 -6.73 -11.69 -7.71
C LEU A 654 -5.68 -12.18 -6.73
N THR A 655 -5.64 -11.53 -5.56
CA THR A 655 -4.90 -12.00 -4.39
C THR A 655 -5.13 -13.50 -4.18
N PRO A 656 -4.07 -14.26 -3.84
CA PRO A 656 -4.22 -15.65 -3.41
C PRO A 656 -5.31 -15.77 -2.34
N LEU A 657 -6.06 -16.88 -2.35
CA LEU A 657 -6.92 -17.23 -1.23
C LEU A 657 -6.07 -17.19 0.05
N GLN A 658 -6.37 -16.26 0.96
CA GLN A 658 -5.66 -16.10 2.23
C GLN A 658 -6.69 -16.19 3.34
N ALA A 659 -6.51 -17.19 4.20
CA ALA A 659 -7.32 -17.40 5.38
C ALA A 659 -6.43 -17.38 6.62
N VAL A 660 -6.90 -16.74 7.69
CA VAL A 660 -6.23 -16.69 8.98
C VAL A 660 -7.21 -17.26 10.01
N PRO A 661 -7.28 -18.59 10.18
CA PRO A 661 -8.07 -19.19 11.25
C PRO A 661 -7.41 -18.95 12.62
N PRO A 662 -8.11 -19.23 13.74
CA PRO A 662 -7.53 -19.11 15.07
C PRO A 662 -6.22 -19.89 15.22
N GLU A 663 -5.19 -19.30 15.82
CA GLU A 663 -3.94 -20.04 16.14
C GLU A 663 -4.25 -21.29 16.99
N ARG A 664 -5.21 -21.13 17.92
CA ARG A 664 -5.92 -22.21 18.59
C ARG A 664 -7.39 -21.87 18.76
N LEU A 665 -8.28 -22.77 18.39
CA LEU A 665 -9.70 -22.68 18.71
C LEU A 665 -9.94 -23.14 20.16
N ILE A 666 -10.35 -22.23 21.04
CA ILE A 666 -10.71 -22.55 22.43
C ILE A 666 -12.22 -22.50 22.55
N VAL A 667 -12.81 -23.57 23.10
CA VAL A 667 -14.26 -23.71 23.30
C VAL A 667 -14.55 -24.19 24.71
N GLN A 668 -15.69 -23.79 25.26
CA GLN A 668 -16.08 -24.17 26.61
C GLN A 668 -16.85 -25.49 26.63
N LYS A 669 -16.54 -26.36 27.59
CA LYS A 669 -17.25 -27.61 27.82
C LYS A 669 -18.72 -27.36 28.16
N GLY A 670 -19.62 -28.09 27.51
CA GLY A 670 -21.06 -28.06 27.79
C GLY A 670 -21.79 -26.83 27.25
N LYS A 671 -21.08 -25.85 26.67
CA LYS A 671 -21.66 -24.68 26.01
C LYS A 671 -21.56 -24.82 24.50
N GLN A 672 -22.56 -24.32 23.78
CA GLN A 672 -22.51 -24.31 22.32
C GLN A 672 -21.59 -23.19 21.85
N THR A 673 -20.67 -23.50 20.94
CA THR A 673 -19.86 -22.51 20.25
C THR A 673 -20.21 -22.52 18.77
N VAL A 674 -20.37 -21.33 18.19
CA VAL A 674 -20.58 -21.11 16.75
C VAL A 674 -19.43 -20.30 16.18
N LEU A 675 -18.95 -20.69 15.01
CA LEU A 675 -17.90 -20.03 14.25
C LEU A 675 -18.44 -19.65 12.87
N TYR A 676 -18.14 -18.43 12.44
CA TYR A 676 -18.50 -17.89 11.15
C TYR A 676 -17.25 -17.90 10.27
N MET A 677 -17.14 -18.91 9.40
CA MET A 677 -15.90 -19.20 8.64
C MET A 677 -15.53 -18.08 7.66
N GLU A 678 -16.51 -17.31 7.19
CA GLU A 678 -16.29 -16.15 6.33
C GLU A 678 -15.44 -15.07 7.01
N ASN A 679 -15.48 -14.99 8.34
CA ASN A 679 -14.70 -14.02 9.11
C ASN A 679 -13.22 -14.40 9.18
N MET A 680 -12.83 -15.59 8.69
CA MET A 680 -11.42 -16.04 8.66
C MET A 680 -10.72 -15.63 7.36
N ILE A 681 -11.40 -14.98 6.42
CA ILE A 681 -10.95 -14.84 5.03
C ILE A 681 -10.65 -13.39 4.66
N LYS A 682 -9.42 -13.10 4.20
CA LYS A 682 -8.98 -11.74 3.87
C LYS A 682 -9.58 -11.13 2.59
N ASN A 683 -10.25 -11.93 1.74
CA ASN A 683 -10.83 -11.48 0.47
C ASN A 683 -12.32 -11.84 0.36
N ALA A 684 -13.19 -10.85 0.13
CA ALA A 684 -14.65 -10.96 0.26
C ALA A 684 -15.41 -11.77 -0.84
N ASN A 685 -14.70 -12.46 -1.75
CA ASN A 685 -15.29 -13.16 -2.91
C ASN A 685 -15.23 -14.70 -2.79
N ILE A 686 -15.12 -15.22 -1.56
CA ILE A 686 -14.79 -16.62 -1.28
C ILE A 686 -15.93 -17.23 -0.46
N LEU A 687 -16.34 -18.47 -0.80
CA LEU A 687 -17.39 -19.21 -0.09
C LEU A 687 -16.75 -20.37 0.69
N PRO A 688 -16.61 -20.29 2.03
CA PRO A 688 -16.05 -21.39 2.80
C PRO A 688 -16.88 -22.66 2.59
N LYS A 689 -16.21 -23.80 2.38
CA LYS A 689 -16.88 -25.03 1.92
C LYS A 689 -16.91 -26.14 2.97
N SER A 690 -15.89 -26.24 3.84
CA SER A 690 -15.88 -27.20 4.96
C SER A 690 -14.75 -26.98 5.98
N VAL A 691 -14.95 -27.38 7.23
CA VAL A 691 -13.86 -27.72 8.16
C VAL A 691 -13.74 -29.25 8.19
N SER A 692 -12.55 -29.82 7.99
CA SER A 692 -12.34 -31.26 8.20
C SER A 692 -11.85 -31.47 9.63
N GLN A 693 -12.81 -31.81 10.48
CA GLN A 693 -12.69 -32.85 11.50
C GLN A 693 -14.02 -32.99 12.26
N SER A 694 -14.22 -34.15 12.87
CA SER A 694 -15.46 -34.64 13.52
C SER A 694 -15.96 -33.86 14.75
N VAL A 695 -15.36 -32.71 15.08
CA VAL A 695 -15.67 -31.94 16.30
C VAL A 695 -16.63 -30.79 16.01
N LEU A 696 -16.49 -30.16 14.84
CA LEU A 696 -17.39 -29.12 14.38
C LEU A 696 -18.39 -29.71 13.37
N THR A 697 -19.64 -29.29 13.48
CA THR A 697 -20.69 -29.60 12.52
C THR A 697 -20.89 -28.38 11.62
N ASN A 698 -20.71 -28.56 10.30
CA ASN A 698 -20.81 -27.48 9.33
C ASN A 698 -22.27 -27.31 8.85
N ILE A 699 -22.75 -26.07 8.80
CA ILE A 699 -24.03 -25.66 8.19
C ILE A 699 -23.77 -24.40 7.36
N GLY A 700 -23.62 -24.56 6.05
CA GLY A 700 -23.28 -23.45 5.15
C GLY A 700 -21.94 -22.81 5.53
N ASN A 701 -21.94 -21.50 5.76
CA ASN A 701 -20.76 -20.73 6.17
C ASN A 701 -20.45 -20.80 7.67
N MET A 702 -21.29 -21.48 8.46
CA MET A 702 -21.13 -21.63 9.90
C MET A 702 -20.62 -23.02 10.26
N ALA A 703 -19.88 -23.09 11.36
CA ALA A 703 -19.49 -24.34 12.00
C ALA A 703 -19.80 -24.23 13.50
N TYR A 704 -20.39 -25.27 14.10
CA TYR A 704 -20.73 -25.25 15.52
C TYR A 704 -20.35 -26.53 16.25
N THR A 705 -20.24 -26.45 17.58
CA THR A 705 -19.99 -27.61 18.44
C THR A 705 -20.57 -27.42 19.83
N THR A 706 -20.77 -28.52 20.56
CA THR A 706 -21.15 -28.51 21.98
C THR A 706 -20.41 -29.66 22.65
N PRO A 707 -19.14 -29.44 23.01
CA PRO A 707 -18.27 -30.52 23.45
C PRO A 707 -18.63 -30.96 24.86
N SER A 708 -18.66 -32.27 25.10
CA SER A 708 -19.06 -32.86 26.39
C SER A 708 -17.89 -33.20 27.31
N SER A 709 -16.65 -33.09 26.82
CA SER A 709 -15.44 -33.49 27.55
C SER A 709 -14.29 -32.54 27.26
N ASP A 710 -13.41 -32.38 28.24
CA ASP A 710 -12.20 -31.57 28.12
C ASP A 710 -11.20 -32.19 27.15
N VAL A 711 -10.56 -31.34 26.37
CA VAL A 711 -9.63 -31.73 25.31
C VAL A 711 -8.52 -30.70 25.23
N ALA A 712 -7.26 -31.14 25.17
CA ALA A 712 -6.12 -30.25 24.98
C ALA A 712 -5.40 -30.54 23.66
N ASP A 713 -4.99 -29.48 22.98
CA ASP A 713 -4.06 -29.47 21.84
C ASP A 713 -4.39 -30.48 20.72
N LYS A 714 -5.67 -30.74 20.45
CA LYS A 714 -6.04 -31.62 19.34
C LYS A 714 -5.97 -30.88 18.01
N PRO A 715 -5.54 -31.54 16.92
CA PRO A 715 -5.49 -30.88 15.61
C PRO A 715 -6.90 -30.57 15.11
N ILE A 716 -7.06 -29.51 14.34
CA ILE A 716 -8.26 -29.17 13.56
C ILE A 716 -7.81 -28.63 12.20
N THR A 717 -8.45 -29.06 11.11
CA THR A 717 -8.08 -28.64 9.75
C THR A 717 -9.23 -27.86 9.12
N TYR A 718 -8.96 -26.61 8.76
CA TYR A 718 -9.90 -25.73 8.06
C TYR A 718 -9.68 -25.85 6.55
N HIS A 719 -10.75 -26.08 5.77
CA HIS A 719 -10.71 -26.11 4.31
C HIS A 719 -11.48 -24.93 3.71
N PHE A 720 -10.74 -24.02 3.11
CA PHE A 720 -11.31 -22.87 2.42
C PHE A 720 -11.30 -23.15 0.91
N GLU A 721 -12.39 -22.84 0.22
CA GLU A 721 -12.48 -22.90 -1.23
C GLU A 721 -13.05 -21.57 -1.74
N ASP A 722 -12.54 -21.03 -2.85
CA ASP A 722 -13.13 -19.83 -3.44
C ASP A 722 -14.08 -20.13 -4.61
N CYS A 723 -14.71 -19.09 -5.15
CA CYS A 723 -15.60 -19.22 -6.30
C CYS A 723 -14.89 -19.71 -7.58
N LEU A 724 -13.55 -19.76 -7.58
CA LEU A 724 -12.70 -20.30 -8.65
C LEU A 724 -12.20 -21.73 -8.34
N ARG A 725 -12.66 -22.35 -7.25
CA ARG A 725 -12.23 -23.67 -6.74
C ARG A 725 -10.76 -23.76 -6.32
N ARG A 726 -10.11 -22.64 -6.03
CA ARG A 726 -8.81 -22.64 -5.35
C ARG A 726 -9.05 -23.05 -3.90
N THR A 727 -8.22 -23.96 -3.39
CA THR A 727 -8.34 -24.48 -2.01
C THR A 727 -7.17 -24.05 -1.15
N VAL A 728 -7.42 -23.74 0.11
CA VAL A 728 -6.42 -23.51 1.15
C VAL A 728 -6.78 -24.33 2.38
N ASP A 729 -5.82 -25.13 2.84
CA ASP A 729 -5.97 -26.01 3.98
C ASP A 729 -5.05 -25.54 5.11
N GLU A 730 -5.62 -25.21 6.26
CA GLU A 730 -4.87 -24.74 7.43
C GLU A 730 -5.11 -25.69 8.61
N THR A 731 -4.04 -26.28 9.15
CA THR A 731 -4.14 -27.14 10.34
C THR A 731 -3.67 -26.38 11.57
N LYS A 732 -4.57 -26.22 12.54
CA LYS A 732 -4.33 -25.55 13.83
C LYS A 732 -4.66 -26.49 14.98
N LYS A 733 -4.69 -25.97 16.20
CA LYS A 733 -5.11 -26.73 17.40
C LYS A 733 -6.50 -26.29 17.86
N TYR A 734 -7.19 -27.17 18.55
CA TYR A 734 -8.33 -26.80 19.38
C TYR A 734 -8.19 -27.36 20.79
N SER A 735 -8.86 -26.70 21.73
CA SER A 735 -8.96 -27.14 23.12
C SER A 735 -10.38 -26.91 23.64
N VAL A 736 -10.89 -27.88 24.38
CA VAL A 736 -12.14 -27.79 25.14
C VAL A 736 -11.77 -27.61 26.60
N VAL A 737 -12.24 -26.52 27.22
CA VAL A 737 -11.89 -26.16 28.59
C VAL A 737 -13.10 -26.13 29.51
N SER A 738 -12.91 -26.59 30.74
CA SER A 738 -13.84 -26.41 31.85
C SER A 738 -13.52 -25.12 32.62
N ALA A 739 -14.49 -24.65 33.39
CA ALA A 739 -14.26 -23.57 34.35
C ALA A 739 -13.09 -23.92 35.30
N PRO A 740 -12.20 -22.97 35.60
CA PRO A 740 -11.05 -23.19 36.45
C PRO A 740 -11.46 -23.41 37.91
N SER A 741 -10.62 -24.11 38.67
CA SER A 741 -10.83 -24.30 40.11
C SER A 741 -10.46 -23.03 40.90
N LYS A 742 -11.34 -22.03 40.84
CA LYS A 742 -11.21 -20.72 41.51
C LYS A 742 -12.54 -20.32 42.15
N ASP A 743 -12.49 -19.80 43.37
CA ASP A 743 -13.68 -19.27 44.05
C ASP A 743 -14.04 -17.86 43.58
N THR A 744 -13.04 -17.08 43.15
CA THR A 744 -13.19 -15.68 42.77
C THR A 744 -12.21 -15.28 41.68
N LEU A 745 -12.65 -14.40 40.77
CA LEU A 745 -11.81 -13.74 39.77
C LEU A 745 -12.01 -12.23 39.80
N ASN A 746 -10.91 -11.47 39.82
CA ASN A 746 -10.91 -10.02 39.64
C ASN A 746 -10.65 -9.71 38.16
N VAL A 747 -11.65 -9.16 37.47
CA VAL A 747 -11.65 -8.99 36.01
C VAL A 747 -11.68 -7.51 35.65
N LEU A 748 -10.69 -7.07 34.88
CA LEU A 748 -10.60 -5.71 34.34
C LEU A 748 -10.81 -5.74 32.82
N CYS A 749 -11.95 -5.22 32.35
CA CYS A 749 -12.18 -5.00 30.92
C CYS A 749 -11.81 -3.57 30.54
N ILE A 750 -10.92 -3.43 29.57
CA ILE A 750 -10.39 -2.18 29.04
C ILE A 750 -10.71 -2.15 27.55
N GLY A 751 -11.25 -1.05 27.03
CA GLY A 751 -11.42 -0.98 25.58
C GLY A 751 -12.20 0.21 25.05
N ASP A 752 -12.59 0.06 23.78
CA ASP A 752 -13.27 1.08 22.99
C ASP A 752 -14.79 1.16 23.25
N SER A 753 -15.54 1.69 22.28
CA SER A 753 -17.00 1.84 22.36
C SER A 753 -17.76 0.53 22.59
N PHE A 754 -17.22 -0.64 22.22
CA PHE A 754 -17.83 -1.93 22.57
C PHE A 754 -17.78 -2.16 24.08
N THR A 755 -16.66 -1.77 24.70
CA THR A 755 -16.48 -1.86 26.16
C THR A 755 -17.37 -0.85 26.87
N ASP A 756 -17.50 0.37 26.32
CA ASP A 756 -18.34 1.44 26.86
C ASP A 756 -19.83 1.04 26.93
N ILE A 757 -20.33 0.33 25.91
CA ILE A 757 -21.69 -0.24 25.92
C ILE A 757 -21.85 -1.24 27.08
N GLY A 758 -20.78 -1.97 27.42
CA GLY A 758 -20.67 -2.80 28.62
C GLY A 758 -21.51 -4.08 28.62
N THR A 759 -22.23 -4.38 27.53
CA THR A 759 -23.07 -5.59 27.46
C THR A 759 -22.24 -6.86 27.52
N TYR A 760 -21.20 -7.01 26.69
CA TYR A 760 -20.33 -8.18 26.76
C TYR A 760 -19.63 -8.31 28.12
N VAL A 761 -19.28 -7.18 28.76
CA VAL A 761 -18.64 -7.17 30.09
C VAL A 761 -19.58 -7.77 31.16
N GLY A 762 -20.86 -7.44 31.09
CA GLY A 762 -21.87 -8.04 31.95
C GLY A 762 -22.06 -9.53 31.68
N THR A 763 -22.06 -9.93 30.40
CA THR A 763 -22.21 -11.33 30.01
C THR A 763 -21.01 -12.17 30.45
N VAL A 764 -19.77 -11.69 30.26
CA VAL A 764 -18.54 -12.33 30.79
C VAL A 764 -18.66 -12.58 32.30
N LYS A 765 -19.14 -11.59 33.06
CA LYS A 765 -19.37 -11.76 34.51
C LYS A 765 -20.42 -12.84 34.79
N ASN A 766 -21.56 -12.76 34.13
CA ASN A 766 -22.68 -13.66 34.41
C ASN A 766 -22.36 -15.11 34.06
N ASP A 767 -21.69 -15.35 32.93
CA ASP A 767 -21.36 -16.71 32.48
C ASP A 767 -20.32 -17.36 33.40
N ILE A 768 -19.32 -16.58 33.86
CA ILE A 768 -18.34 -17.05 34.85
C ILE A 768 -18.99 -17.36 36.20
N GLU A 769 -19.95 -16.53 36.62
CA GLU A 769 -20.71 -16.76 37.86
C GLU A 769 -21.69 -17.93 37.76
N GLU A 770 -22.25 -18.20 36.58
CA GLU A 770 -23.07 -19.40 36.32
C GLU A 770 -22.27 -20.69 36.52
N ASP A 771 -20.96 -20.65 36.23
CA ASP A 771 -20.03 -21.75 36.48
C ASP A 771 -19.52 -21.83 37.94
N GLY A 772 -20.04 -20.98 38.83
CA GLY A 772 -19.77 -21.03 40.27
C GLY A 772 -18.59 -20.19 40.75
N ILE A 773 -18.06 -19.29 39.92
CA ILE A 773 -16.92 -18.43 40.25
C ILE A 773 -17.40 -16.99 40.49
N THR A 774 -17.13 -16.42 41.65
CA THR A 774 -17.52 -15.02 41.93
C THR A 774 -16.67 -14.03 41.11
N VAL A 775 -17.29 -13.06 40.43
CA VAL A 775 -16.54 -12.07 39.62
C VAL A 775 -16.57 -10.70 40.25
N ASN A 776 -15.38 -10.19 40.61
CA ASN A 776 -15.17 -8.80 40.99
C ASN A 776 -14.75 -8.00 39.76
N GLN A 777 -15.66 -7.17 39.24
CA GLN A 777 -15.34 -6.28 38.13
C GLN A 777 -14.54 -5.06 38.60
N ILE A 778 -13.49 -4.72 37.86
CA ILE A 778 -12.63 -3.55 38.07
C ILE A 778 -12.99 -2.50 37.02
N GLY A 779 -13.25 -1.26 37.46
CA GLY A 779 -13.57 -0.17 36.55
C GLY A 779 -14.48 0.90 37.14
N ASN A 780 -14.29 2.15 36.71
CA ASN A 780 -15.11 3.29 37.15
C ASN A 780 -16.30 3.57 36.24
N MET A 781 -16.39 2.92 35.08
CA MET A 781 -17.44 3.11 34.09
C MET A 781 -18.47 1.99 34.14
N GLY A 782 -19.61 2.23 33.49
CA GLY A 782 -20.73 1.31 33.45
C GLY A 782 -21.57 1.33 34.73
N VAL A 783 -22.66 0.58 34.69
CA VAL A 783 -23.56 0.35 35.83
C VAL A 783 -23.12 -0.87 36.64
N SER A 784 -23.77 -1.09 37.79
CA SER A 784 -23.55 -2.32 38.59
C SER A 784 -23.72 -3.58 37.73
N GLY A 785 -22.78 -4.51 37.83
CA GLY A 785 -22.73 -5.74 37.02
C GLY A 785 -22.14 -5.57 35.62
N LYS A 786 -21.80 -4.33 35.21
CA LYS A 786 -21.11 -4.02 33.94
C LYS A 786 -19.93 -3.09 34.16
N ARG A 787 -19.24 -3.18 35.30
CA ARG A 787 -18.12 -2.26 35.62
C ARG A 787 -16.92 -2.56 34.72
N HIS A 788 -16.38 -1.51 34.10
CA HIS A 788 -15.26 -1.57 33.15
C HIS A 788 -14.51 -0.23 33.08
N GLU A 789 -13.46 -0.16 32.26
CA GLU A 789 -12.70 1.07 32.02
C GLU A 789 -12.58 1.34 30.52
N ALA A 790 -13.54 2.09 29.96
CA ALA A 790 -13.55 2.53 28.55
C ALA A 790 -13.02 3.96 28.36
N ARG A 791 -12.70 4.67 29.46
CA ARG A 791 -12.09 6.00 29.43
C ARG A 791 -10.66 5.93 28.93
N SER A 792 -10.06 4.74 28.95
CA SER A 792 -8.75 4.41 28.41
C SER A 792 -8.62 4.63 26.91
N GLY A 793 -9.67 5.04 26.22
CA GLY A 793 -9.61 5.35 24.80
C GLY A 793 -9.91 4.15 23.91
N GLY A 794 -10.24 4.45 22.67
CA GLY A 794 -10.47 3.45 21.63
C GLY A 794 -9.25 3.00 20.84
N THR A 795 -8.05 3.51 21.15
CA THR A 795 -6.79 3.25 20.42
C THR A 795 -5.63 2.90 21.35
N TRP A 796 -4.67 2.11 20.86
CA TRP A 796 -3.46 1.80 21.65
C TRP A 796 -2.60 3.03 21.96
N GLU A 797 -2.62 4.04 21.07
CA GLU A 797 -1.98 5.33 21.36
C GLU A 797 -2.57 5.99 22.60
N PHE A 798 -3.89 5.98 22.75
CA PHE A 798 -4.52 6.63 23.89
C PHE A 798 -4.08 5.98 25.21
N VAL A 799 -4.09 4.65 25.27
CA VAL A 799 -3.71 3.88 26.46
C VAL A 799 -2.25 4.11 26.84
N THR A 800 -1.37 4.29 25.85
CA THR A 800 0.09 4.34 26.06
C THR A 800 0.66 5.74 26.18
N THR A 801 -0.18 6.78 26.08
CA THR A 801 0.29 8.17 26.12
C THR A 801 -0.50 9.01 27.10
N ARG A 802 0.10 10.15 27.47
CA ARG A 802 -0.55 11.17 28.27
C ARG A 802 -1.65 11.85 27.45
N GLN A 803 -2.88 11.77 27.95
CA GLN A 803 -4.03 12.46 27.38
C GLN A 803 -4.32 13.77 28.13
N GLY A 804 -5.26 14.58 27.65
CA GLY A 804 -5.64 15.85 28.30
C GLY A 804 -6.11 15.68 29.76
N ARG A 805 -6.44 16.78 30.44
CA ARG A 805 -6.87 16.74 31.84
C ARG A 805 -8.36 16.46 32.02
N ALA A 806 -8.65 15.57 32.97
CA ALA A 806 -9.95 15.36 33.59
C ALA A 806 -9.86 15.71 35.08
N ILE A 807 -10.97 15.67 35.80
CA ILE A 807 -11.00 15.91 37.24
C ILE A 807 -11.76 14.82 37.99
N ILE A 808 -11.42 14.64 39.27
CA ILE A 808 -12.21 13.88 40.23
C ILE A 808 -12.79 14.87 41.24
N VAL A 809 -14.07 14.71 41.54
CA VAL A 809 -14.75 15.45 42.60
C VAL A 809 -15.40 14.50 43.59
N ASN A 810 -15.40 14.84 44.89
CA ASN A 810 -16.15 14.07 45.88
C ASN A 810 -17.60 14.52 45.90
N VAL A 811 -18.52 13.57 45.96
CA VAL A 811 -19.97 13.79 45.95
C VAL A 811 -20.63 13.10 47.14
N ARG A 812 -21.81 13.59 47.52
CA ARG A 812 -22.61 13.03 48.62
C ARG A 812 -24.07 12.94 48.24
N GLY A 813 -24.74 11.87 48.69
CA GLY A 813 -26.17 11.69 48.53
C GLY A 813 -26.65 11.59 47.08
N VAL A 814 -25.83 11.08 46.16
CA VAL A 814 -26.26 10.80 44.78
C VAL A 814 -27.32 9.70 44.80
N THR A 815 -28.56 10.01 44.40
CA THR A 815 -29.69 9.07 44.42
C THR A 815 -29.88 8.34 43.10
N ASN A 816 -29.72 9.04 41.98
CA ASN A 816 -29.76 8.46 40.64
C ASN A 816 -28.37 8.55 40.02
N LEU A 817 -27.79 7.39 39.70
CA LEU A 817 -26.45 7.36 39.11
C LEU A 817 -26.45 8.05 37.73
N PRO A 818 -25.48 8.95 37.47
CA PRO A 818 -25.28 9.49 36.13
C PRO A 818 -24.79 8.40 35.17
N THR A 819 -25.14 8.53 33.90
CA THR A 819 -24.59 7.71 32.82
C THR A 819 -23.13 8.10 32.59
N THR A 820 -22.24 7.10 32.57
CA THR A 820 -20.84 7.25 32.12
C THR A 820 -20.74 6.99 30.61
N GLY A 821 -19.62 7.35 29.98
CA GLY A 821 -19.38 6.99 28.58
C GLY A 821 -20.02 7.92 27.58
N TYR A 822 -20.28 7.43 26.36
CA TYR A 822 -21.01 8.17 25.34
C TYR A 822 -22.54 7.96 25.46
N PRO A 823 -23.35 9.03 25.48
CA PRO A 823 -22.97 10.44 25.44
C PRO A 823 -22.60 10.99 26.83
N GLY A 824 -22.92 10.27 27.92
CA GLY A 824 -22.64 10.62 29.32
C GLY A 824 -23.59 11.68 29.89
N THR A 825 -23.86 11.66 31.20
CA THR A 825 -24.65 12.72 31.82
C THR A 825 -23.81 13.99 31.93
N THR A 826 -24.35 15.13 31.48
CA THR A 826 -23.67 16.43 31.52
C THR A 826 -24.25 17.32 32.60
N TYR A 827 -23.37 17.92 33.38
CA TYR A 827 -23.67 18.91 34.40
C TYR A 827 -23.01 20.25 34.07
N GLN A 828 -23.56 21.34 34.57
CA GLN A 828 -22.96 22.67 34.51
C GLN A 828 -22.57 23.13 35.92
N ASP A 829 -21.39 23.71 36.06
CA ASP A 829 -20.97 24.35 37.30
C ASP A 829 -21.40 25.83 37.38
N LYS A 830 -21.15 26.48 38.52
CA LYS A 830 -21.50 27.89 38.75
C LYS A 830 -20.78 28.89 37.83
N ASN A 831 -19.65 28.49 37.26
CA ASN A 831 -18.85 29.31 36.34
C ASN A 831 -19.32 29.11 34.89
N GLY A 832 -20.32 28.25 34.66
CA GLY A 832 -20.90 27.99 33.36
C GLY A 832 -20.21 26.87 32.57
N PHE A 833 -19.18 26.21 33.12
CA PHE A 833 -18.50 25.11 32.43
C PHE A 833 -19.35 23.85 32.45
N LYS A 834 -19.40 23.17 31.30
CA LYS A 834 -20.09 21.89 31.15
C LYS A 834 -19.13 20.73 31.38
N TRP A 835 -19.55 19.81 32.23
CA TRP A 835 -18.81 18.65 32.70
C TRP A 835 -19.60 17.39 32.39
N THR A 836 -19.03 16.51 31.57
CA THR A 836 -19.62 15.20 31.29
C THR A 836 -19.00 14.15 32.20
N VAL A 837 -19.86 13.30 32.77
CA VAL A 837 -19.43 12.22 33.68
C VAL A 837 -18.73 11.12 32.89
N ARG A 838 -17.50 10.79 33.31
CA ARG A 838 -16.62 9.77 32.72
C ARG A 838 -16.27 8.63 33.67
N GLY A 839 -16.88 8.62 34.84
CA GLY A 839 -16.76 7.54 35.80
C GLY A 839 -17.45 7.89 37.11
N VAL A 840 -17.90 6.86 37.83
CA VAL A 840 -18.68 6.99 39.06
C VAL A 840 -18.37 5.86 40.02
N THR A 841 -17.97 6.25 41.23
CA THR A 841 -17.67 5.32 42.33
C THR A 841 -18.30 5.87 43.60
N VAL A 842 -19.49 5.37 43.95
CA VAL A 842 -20.25 5.79 45.13
C VAL A 842 -20.73 4.59 45.93
N ASP A 843 -20.88 4.76 47.23
CA ASP A 843 -21.45 3.77 48.15
C ASP A 843 -22.99 3.70 48.03
N SER A 844 -23.60 2.81 48.82
CA SER A 844 -25.06 2.64 48.86
C SER A 844 -25.84 3.87 49.33
N ASN A 845 -25.15 4.85 49.95
CA ASN A 845 -25.72 6.12 50.40
C ASN A 845 -25.47 7.24 49.37
N GLY A 846 -24.89 6.94 48.21
CA GLY A 846 -24.57 7.91 47.18
C GLY A 846 -23.36 8.78 47.49
N ASN A 847 -22.51 8.40 48.44
CA ASN A 847 -21.28 9.12 48.78
C ASN A 847 -20.09 8.51 48.05
N GLY A 848 -19.24 9.35 47.47
CA GLY A 848 -18.04 8.87 46.79
C GLY A 848 -17.46 9.89 45.83
N LYS A 849 -17.14 9.47 44.61
CA LYS A 849 -16.40 10.25 43.61
C LYS A 849 -17.06 10.18 42.24
N LEU A 850 -17.04 11.32 41.54
CA LEU A 850 -17.30 11.39 40.10
C LEU A 850 -16.03 11.79 39.37
N ILE A 851 -15.80 11.17 38.21
CA ILE A 851 -14.80 11.61 37.24
C ILE A 851 -15.52 12.47 36.21
N LEU A 852 -15.03 13.68 35.98
CA LEU A 852 -15.63 14.66 35.06
C LEU A 852 -14.62 15.09 34.00
N GLY A 853 -15.09 15.25 32.77
CA GLY A 853 -14.31 15.81 31.66
C GLY A 853 -15.16 16.73 30.80
N SER A 854 -14.54 17.68 30.10
CA SER A 854 -15.22 18.48 29.09
C SER A 854 -15.32 17.69 27.78
N PHE A 855 -16.51 17.60 27.20
CA PHE A 855 -16.76 16.79 26.00
C PHE A 855 -15.93 17.26 24.78
N ASN A 856 -15.83 18.57 24.55
CA ASN A 856 -15.23 19.13 23.33
C ASN A 856 -13.71 18.89 23.20
N VAL A 857 -13.07 18.52 24.31
CA VAL A 857 -11.61 18.38 24.46
C VAL A 857 -11.24 17.00 25.00
N ASP A 858 -12.24 16.14 25.19
CA ASP A 858 -12.07 14.73 25.51
C ASP A 858 -11.54 14.03 24.26
N SER A 859 -10.30 13.58 24.28
CA SER A 859 -9.66 12.93 23.14
C SER A 859 -10.27 11.57 22.79
N ASN A 860 -11.11 11.00 23.66
CA ASN A 860 -11.80 9.73 23.39
C ASN A 860 -13.19 9.96 22.77
N TYR A 861 -13.96 10.91 23.31
CA TYR A 861 -15.37 11.08 22.95
C TYR A 861 -15.70 12.39 22.22
N GLY A 862 -14.78 13.36 22.17
CA GLY A 862 -15.01 14.69 21.61
C GLY A 862 -14.95 14.77 20.09
N SER A 863 -15.55 15.81 19.52
CA SER A 863 -15.40 16.16 18.09
C SER A 863 -13.99 16.72 17.84
N SER A 864 -13.23 16.05 16.97
CA SER A 864 -11.87 16.40 16.53
C SER A 864 -11.78 17.69 15.69
N SER A 865 -12.65 18.68 15.92
CA SER A 865 -12.72 19.92 15.14
C SER A 865 -11.90 21.09 15.70
N SER A 866 -11.08 20.90 16.74
CA SER A 866 -10.24 22.01 17.20
C SER A 866 -8.91 21.61 17.83
N ASN A 867 -7.83 22.25 17.39
CA ASN A 867 -6.48 22.25 17.99
C ASN A 867 -6.44 22.96 19.37
N ILE A 868 -7.47 22.78 20.22
CA ILE A 868 -7.66 23.56 21.45
C ILE A 868 -7.50 22.61 22.66
N THR A 869 -6.26 22.25 22.98
CA THR A 869 -5.93 21.60 24.28
C THR A 869 -6.14 22.57 25.46
N THR A 870 -6.28 23.87 25.21
CA THR A 870 -6.35 24.91 26.23
C THR A 870 -7.65 24.91 27.04
N ASP A 871 -8.77 24.41 26.51
CA ASP A 871 -10.07 24.53 27.19
C ASP A 871 -10.26 23.49 28.31
N ALA A 872 -9.75 22.27 28.16
CA ALA A 872 -9.81 21.24 29.22
C ALA A 872 -9.02 21.68 30.45
N ASP A 873 -7.80 22.16 30.21
CA ASP A 873 -6.90 22.65 31.23
C ASP A 873 -7.43 23.90 31.89
N THR A 874 -8.01 24.82 31.12
CA THR A 874 -8.63 26.05 31.65
C THR A 874 -9.84 25.71 32.51
N ALA A 875 -10.73 24.83 32.06
CA ALA A 875 -11.89 24.40 32.84
C ALA A 875 -11.47 23.68 34.13
N ALA A 876 -10.51 22.74 34.05
CA ALA A 876 -10.00 22.01 35.21
C ALA A 876 -9.25 22.91 36.20
N ASN A 877 -8.63 24.00 35.73
CA ASN A 877 -7.98 25.00 36.59
C ASN A 877 -8.97 25.96 37.24
N ASN A 878 -10.13 26.19 36.63
CA ASN A 878 -11.10 27.20 37.07
C ASN A 878 -12.32 26.62 37.78
N ILE A 879 -12.53 25.30 37.80
CA ILE A 879 -13.61 24.72 38.60
C ILE A 879 -13.38 25.02 40.10
N PRO A 880 -14.40 25.51 40.83
CA PRO A 880 -14.31 25.76 42.27
C PRO A 880 -13.96 24.48 43.04
N THR A 881 -13.28 24.60 44.19
CA THR A 881 -12.96 23.44 45.05
C THR A 881 -14.18 22.76 45.66
N SER A 882 -15.34 23.41 45.64
CA SER A 882 -16.65 22.86 46.04
C SER A 882 -17.79 23.68 45.44
N GLY A 883 -18.94 23.06 45.23
CA GLY A 883 -20.13 23.74 44.73
C GLY A 883 -21.27 22.78 44.38
N THR A 884 -22.16 23.25 43.51
CA THR A 884 -23.26 22.47 42.97
C THR A 884 -23.09 22.32 41.46
N LEU A 885 -23.30 21.11 40.97
CA LEU A 885 -23.40 20.73 39.58
C LEU A 885 -24.88 20.60 39.22
N THR A 886 -25.35 21.33 38.21
CA THR A 886 -26.75 21.31 37.75
C THR A 886 -26.84 20.54 36.43
N LYS A 887 -27.71 19.54 36.36
CA LYS A 887 -27.89 18.74 35.13
C LYS A 887 -28.31 19.65 33.98
N THR A 888 -27.69 19.45 32.82
CA THR A 888 -27.95 20.26 31.62
C THR A 888 -28.01 19.39 30.38
N SER A 889 -28.30 20.00 29.23
CA SER A 889 -28.26 19.31 27.95
C SER A 889 -26.86 18.75 27.68
N ASN A 890 -26.83 17.51 27.21
CA ASN A 890 -25.60 16.82 26.85
C ASN A 890 -24.80 17.63 25.83
N ALA A 891 -23.49 17.71 26.04
CA ALA A 891 -22.62 18.54 25.23
C ALA A 891 -22.45 18.03 23.77
N SER A 892 -22.67 16.73 23.51
CA SER A 892 -22.66 16.13 22.18
C SER A 892 -24.02 16.22 21.48
N THR A 893 -25.06 15.69 22.13
CA THR A 893 -26.36 15.47 21.47
C THR A 893 -27.33 16.63 21.62
N GLY A 894 -27.06 17.58 22.52
CA GLY A 894 -27.98 18.66 22.86
C GLY A 894 -29.24 18.20 23.62
N LEU A 895 -29.35 16.92 23.95
CA LEU A 895 -30.48 16.33 24.68
C LEU A 895 -30.15 16.17 26.17
N ILE A 896 -31.14 16.32 27.04
CA ILE A 896 -30.97 16.01 28.48
C ILE A 896 -31.03 14.49 28.64
N THR A 897 -29.98 13.89 29.23
CA THR A 897 -30.00 12.47 29.58
C THR A 897 -30.98 12.22 30.71
N SER A 898 -31.75 11.13 30.65
CA SER A 898 -32.71 10.77 31.71
C SER A 898 -32.04 10.41 33.04
N SER A 899 -30.86 9.78 33.02
CA SER A 899 -30.12 9.37 34.21
C SER A 899 -29.39 10.52 34.93
N GLY A 900 -29.04 10.31 36.20
CA GLY A 900 -28.40 11.29 37.08
C GLY A 900 -29.39 12.09 37.95
N ASP A 901 -28.93 12.69 39.05
CA ASP A 901 -29.73 13.67 39.80
C ASP A 901 -29.77 15.03 39.10
N ASP A 902 -30.80 15.84 39.34
CA ASP A 902 -30.92 17.18 38.76
C ASP A 902 -29.85 18.14 39.30
N THR A 903 -29.43 17.95 40.55
CA THR A 903 -28.32 18.68 41.14
C THR A 903 -27.46 17.74 41.98
N ILE A 904 -26.14 17.93 41.93
CA ILE A 904 -25.16 17.18 42.73
C ILE A 904 -24.28 18.17 43.47
N THR A 905 -24.18 18.05 44.78
CA THR A 905 -23.20 18.80 45.57
C THR A 905 -21.85 18.10 45.51
N TYR A 906 -20.80 18.86 45.20
CA TYR A 906 -19.44 18.34 45.13
C TYR A 906 -18.46 19.14 46.00
N SER A 907 -17.38 18.47 46.40
CA SER A 907 -16.29 19.04 47.20
C SER A 907 -14.97 18.33 46.91
N GLY A 908 -13.86 19.03 47.03
CA GLY A 908 -12.56 18.53 46.62
C GLY A 908 -12.49 18.40 45.09
N VAL A 909 -11.41 18.91 44.52
CA VAL A 909 -11.13 18.78 43.09
C VAL A 909 -9.71 18.25 42.97
N GLU A 910 -9.58 17.07 42.39
CA GLU A 910 -8.29 16.46 42.06
C GLU A 910 -8.12 16.46 40.54
N LYS A 911 -6.97 16.92 40.06
CA LYS A 911 -6.64 16.92 38.64
C LYS A 911 -6.01 15.59 38.25
N ILE A 912 -6.50 15.01 37.16
CA ILE A 912 -6.03 13.74 36.60
C ILE A 912 -5.97 13.85 35.07
N TYR A 913 -5.56 12.77 34.40
CA TYR A 913 -5.62 12.67 32.95
C TYR A 913 -6.86 11.88 32.48
N TYR A 914 -7.24 12.09 31.22
CA TYR A 914 -8.26 11.27 30.56
C TYR A 914 -7.80 9.81 30.47
N ASN A 915 -6.54 9.56 30.14
CA ASN A 915 -5.95 8.23 30.29
C ASN A 915 -5.96 7.84 31.79
N PRO A 916 -6.78 6.85 32.18
CA PRO A 916 -6.93 6.43 33.58
C PRO A 916 -5.64 5.85 34.16
N PHE A 917 -4.77 5.31 33.31
CA PHE A 917 -3.56 4.58 33.68
C PHE A 917 -2.30 5.45 33.64
N TRP A 918 -2.41 6.73 33.26
CA TRP A 918 -1.27 7.64 33.28
C TRP A 918 -1.09 8.21 34.70
N ASN A 919 0.04 7.91 35.34
CA ASN A 919 0.33 8.39 36.68
C ASN A 919 0.84 9.85 36.60
N PRO A 920 0.13 10.83 37.21
CA PRO A 920 0.51 12.23 37.13
C PRO A 920 1.76 12.59 37.94
N THR A 921 2.23 11.69 38.80
CA THR A 921 3.43 11.88 39.63
C THR A 921 4.70 11.42 38.91
N SER A 922 4.67 10.22 38.33
CA SER A 922 5.79 9.70 37.55
C SER A 922 5.80 10.17 36.10
N ASP A 923 4.66 10.65 35.58
CA ASP A 923 4.44 10.99 34.17
C ASP A 923 4.69 9.80 33.23
N GLU A 924 4.20 8.62 33.63
CA GLU A 924 4.36 7.36 32.91
C GLU A 924 3.06 6.53 32.93
N LEU A 925 2.93 5.57 32.01
CA LEU A 925 1.92 4.53 32.06
C LEU A 925 2.16 3.64 33.29
N ASP A 926 1.16 3.51 34.16
CA ASP A 926 1.26 2.84 35.45
C ASP A 926 -0.13 2.31 35.88
N PHE A 927 -0.33 1.00 35.75
CA PHE A 927 -1.58 0.36 36.14
C PHE A 927 -1.69 0.21 37.67
N ASN A 928 -0.57 0.15 38.38
CA ASN A 928 -0.53 0.16 39.85
C ASN A 928 -1.16 1.44 40.40
N TYR A 929 -0.85 2.60 39.81
CA TYR A 929 -1.49 3.87 40.19
C TYR A 929 -3.02 3.79 40.12
N TYR A 930 -3.58 3.29 39.02
CA TYR A 930 -5.03 3.21 38.84
C TYR A 930 -5.71 2.30 39.86
N ILE A 931 -5.23 1.06 39.99
CA ILE A 931 -5.81 0.05 40.89
C ILE A 931 -5.75 0.52 42.34
N ASN A 932 -4.59 1.04 42.78
CA ASN A 932 -4.40 1.53 44.15
C ASN A 932 -5.27 2.76 44.44
N LYS A 933 -5.39 3.69 43.48
CA LYS A 933 -6.17 4.92 43.66
C LYS A 933 -7.65 4.67 43.93
N TRP A 934 -8.19 3.62 43.35
CA TRP A 934 -9.60 3.23 43.50
C TRP A 934 -9.79 2.07 44.49
N ASN A 935 -8.72 1.60 45.12
CA ASN A 935 -8.73 0.51 46.09
C ASN A 935 -9.39 -0.76 45.51
N TYR A 936 -9.07 -1.08 44.26
CA TYR A 936 -9.46 -2.33 43.63
C TYR A 936 -8.52 -3.46 44.05
N ASN A 937 -9.03 -4.70 44.00
CA ASN A 937 -8.18 -5.88 44.10
C ASN A 937 -7.24 -5.96 42.88
N SER A 938 -6.10 -6.62 43.04
CA SER A 938 -5.21 -6.93 41.92
C SER A 938 -5.97 -7.75 40.87
N PRO A 939 -5.86 -7.41 39.57
CA PRO A 939 -6.53 -8.16 38.52
C PRO A 939 -5.96 -9.57 38.38
N ASP A 940 -6.84 -10.56 38.32
CA ASP A 940 -6.49 -11.92 37.87
C ASP A 940 -6.50 -11.99 36.34
N VAL A 941 -7.43 -11.24 35.72
CA VAL A 941 -7.65 -11.20 34.28
C VAL A 941 -7.81 -9.76 33.81
N VAL A 942 -7.12 -9.43 32.72
CA VAL A 942 -7.27 -8.18 31.99
C VAL A 942 -7.70 -8.48 30.56
N VAL A 943 -8.80 -7.90 30.11
CA VAL A 943 -9.28 -8.02 28.73
C VAL A 943 -9.09 -6.68 28.04
N PHE A 944 -8.22 -6.63 27.03
CA PHE A 944 -8.10 -5.47 26.14
C PHE A 944 -8.94 -5.69 24.88
N SER A 945 -10.00 -4.91 24.71
CA SER A 945 -10.82 -4.83 23.50
C SER A 945 -10.51 -3.53 22.76
N ILE A 946 -9.32 -3.46 22.16
CA ILE A 946 -8.75 -2.29 21.49
C ILE A 946 -8.27 -2.69 20.10
N GLY A 947 -8.40 -1.78 19.15
CA GLY A 947 -7.86 -1.93 17.79
C GLY A 947 -8.84 -1.56 16.70
N TYR A 948 -10.15 -1.58 16.96
CA TYR A 948 -11.17 -1.22 15.96
C TYR A 948 -10.93 0.19 15.39
N ASN A 949 -10.61 1.16 16.26
CA ASN A 949 -10.31 2.53 15.82
C ASN A 949 -8.89 2.72 15.30
N ASP A 950 -7.96 1.81 15.60
CA ASP A 950 -6.56 1.88 15.13
C ASP A 950 -6.43 1.45 13.65
N VAL A 951 -7.23 0.46 13.23
CA VAL A 951 -7.12 -0.14 11.88
C VAL A 951 -7.81 0.67 10.78
N GLY A 952 -8.55 1.72 11.14
CA GLY A 952 -9.07 2.74 10.24
C GLY A 952 -9.97 2.26 9.08
N ASN A 953 -10.60 3.22 8.41
CA ASN A 953 -11.53 2.97 7.30
C ASN A 953 -11.09 3.57 5.96
N GLY A 954 -9.89 4.16 5.89
CA GLY A 954 -9.44 4.92 4.72
C GLY A 954 -8.45 4.20 3.81
N LYS A 955 -7.96 3.02 4.20
CA LYS A 955 -6.97 2.23 3.45
C LYS A 955 -6.89 0.77 3.92
N TYR A 956 -6.36 -0.09 3.07
CA TYR A 956 -5.95 -1.44 3.46
C TYR A 956 -4.69 -1.41 4.33
N HIS A 957 -4.63 -2.30 5.31
CA HIS A 957 -3.48 -2.52 6.17
C HIS A 957 -2.74 -3.81 5.81
N THR A 958 -1.44 -3.85 6.08
CA THR A 958 -0.60 -5.05 6.07
C THR A 958 -0.06 -5.27 7.49
N VAL A 959 0.49 -6.44 7.78
CA VAL A 959 1.11 -6.72 9.09
C VAL A 959 2.21 -5.70 9.38
N GLU A 960 3.01 -5.35 8.38
CA GLU A 960 4.09 -4.36 8.50
C GLU A 960 3.55 -2.95 8.76
N SER A 961 2.45 -2.56 8.11
CA SER A 961 1.86 -1.24 8.32
C SER A 961 1.18 -1.08 9.69
N LEU A 962 0.86 -2.20 10.36
CA LEU A 962 0.34 -2.25 11.72
C LEU A 962 1.43 -2.34 12.79
N ALA A 963 2.70 -2.59 12.44
CA ALA A 963 3.79 -2.72 13.41
C ALA A 963 3.89 -1.55 14.42
N PRO A 964 3.68 -0.26 14.05
CA PRO A 964 3.68 0.83 15.02
C PRO A 964 2.52 0.79 16.03
N ILE A 965 1.38 0.22 15.64
CA ILE A 965 0.22 0.03 16.52
C ILE A 965 0.48 -1.15 17.47
N ILE A 966 0.99 -2.26 16.93
CA ILE A 966 1.35 -3.45 17.72
C ILE A 966 2.45 -3.14 18.74
N ALA A 967 3.43 -2.30 18.39
CA ALA A 967 4.44 -1.84 19.34
C ALA A 967 3.84 -1.11 20.56
N LYS A 968 2.73 -0.38 20.38
CA LYS A 968 2.02 0.28 21.49
C LYS A 968 1.20 -0.72 22.31
N ALA A 969 0.54 -1.68 21.65
CA ALA A 969 -0.07 -2.81 22.35
C ALA A 969 0.94 -3.51 23.26
N LYS A 970 2.16 -3.74 22.73
CA LYS A 970 3.27 -4.34 23.47
C LYS A 970 3.66 -3.53 24.70
N VAL A 971 3.77 -2.21 24.60
CA VAL A 971 4.04 -1.33 25.75
C VAL A 971 2.99 -1.49 26.85
N ALA A 972 1.71 -1.53 26.49
CA ALA A 972 0.63 -1.71 27.47
C ALA A 972 0.65 -3.11 28.11
N VAL A 973 0.87 -4.17 27.31
CA VAL A 973 0.96 -5.56 27.76
C VAL A 973 2.16 -5.77 28.68
N ASP A 974 3.34 -5.32 28.27
CA ASP A 974 4.57 -5.40 29.07
C ASP A 974 4.42 -4.67 30.39
N ARG A 975 3.84 -3.46 30.36
CA ARG A 975 3.64 -2.68 31.58
C ARG A 975 2.61 -3.32 32.51
N MET A 976 1.51 -3.86 31.97
CA MET A 976 0.51 -4.58 32.77
C MET A 976 1.12 -5.83 33.41
N HIS A 977 1.92 -6.60 32.68
CA HIS A 977 2.59 -7.78 33.21
C HIS A 977 3.67 -7.42 34.25
N ALA A 978 4.40 -6.32 34.05
CA ALA A 978 5.37 -5.83 35.03
C ALA A 978 4.69 -5.37 36.34
N ASP A 979 3.57 -4.66 36.23
CA ASP A 979 2.80 -4.20 37.39
C ASP A 979 2.08 -5.36 38.10
N TYR A 980 1.58 -6.35 37.34
CA TYR A 980 0.84 -7.52 37.83
C TYR A 980 1.31 -8.82 37.14
N PRO A 981 2.43 -9.43 37.60
CA PRO A 981 3.03 -10.61 36.93
C PRO A 981 2.14 -11.86 36.90
N ASN A 982 1.15 -11.94 37.81
CA ASN A 982 0.22 -13.06 37.88
C ASN A 982 -1.06 -12.83 37.06
N ALA A 983 -1.30 -11.62 36.55
CA ALA A 983 -2.48 -11.33 35.75
C ALA A 983 -2.37 -12.01 34.39
N LYS A 984 -3.48 -12.57 33.93
CA LYS A 984 -3.65 -13.12 32.58
C LYS A 984 -4.27 -12.06 31.67
N ILE A 985 -3.81 -11.97 30.43
CA ILE A 985 -4.18 -10.91 29.50
C ILE A 985 -4.85 -11.54 28.27
N VAL A 986 -6.07 -11.09 27.98
CA VAL A 986 -6.81 -11.44 26.77
C VAL A 986 -6.79 -10.23 25.84
N LEU A 987 -6.21 -10.38 24.66
CA LEU A 987 -6.27 -9.38 23.59
C LEU A 987 -7.43 -9.72 22.66
N ASN A 988 -8.57 -9.08 22.87
CA ASN A 988 -9.80 -9.32 22.14
C ASN A 988 -9.87 -8.49 20.85
N VAL A 989 -10.20 -9.13 19.73
CA VAL A 989 -10.43 -8.47 18.44
C VAL A 989 -11.94 -8.36 18.19
N ASN A 990 -12.47 -7.14 18.34
CA ASN A 990 -13.90 -6.83 18.19
C ASN A 990 -14.43 -7.13 16.77
N PRO A 991 -15.71 -7.54 16.61
CA PRO A 991 -16.35 -7.87 15.34
C PRO A 991 -16.71 -6.66 14.47
N LEU A 992 -17.10 -6.93 13.21
CA LEU A 992 -17.60 -5.94 12.24
C LEU A 992 -18.89 -6.43 11.57
N GLY A 993 -19.88 -5.56 11.44
CA GLY A 993 -21.15 -5.86 10.78
C GLY A 993 -21.06 -5.92 9.24
N TYR A 994 -22.12 -6.43 8.64
CA TYR A 994 -22.31 -6.47 7.20
C TYR A 994 -22.95 -5.17 6.69
N GLY A 995 -22.42 -4.61 5.59
CA GLY A 995 -22.93 -3.39 4.97
C GLY A 995 -22.07 -2.14 5.20
N GLY A 996 -21.96 -1.31 4.16
CA GLY A 996 -21.28 0.00 4.22
C GLY A 996 -22.17 1.05 4.90
N ASP A 997 -21.57 1.88 5.75
CA ASP A 997 -22.22 3.09 6.24
C ASP A 997 -22.58 3.97 5.04
N THR A 998 -23.86 4.23 4.83
CA THR A 998 -24.40 5.02 3.70
C THR A 998 -23.85 6.46 3.61
N SER A 999 -23.04 6.89 4.58
CA SER A 999 -22.40 8.21 4.61
C SER A 999 -20.93 8.24 4.16
N ASN A 1000 -20.25 7.10 4.08
CA ASN A 1000 -18.85 7.01 3.68
C ASN A 1000 -18.66 5.80 2.76
N GLU A 1001 -18.20 6.01 1.54
CA GLU A 1001 -17.90 5.00 0.50
C GLU A 1001 -16.77 4.03 0.92
N ILE A 1002 -16.95 3.30 2.03
CA ILE A 1002 -15.96 2.37 2.58
C ILE A 1002 -16.42 0.96 2.21
N SER A 1003 -15.60 0.22 1.47
CA SER A 1003 -15.93 -1.16 1.12
C SER A 1003 -15.86 -2.07 2.35
N GLU A 1004 -16.93 -2.81 2.61
CA GLU A 1004 -17.01 -3.84 3.64
C GLU A 1004 -15.81 -4.82 3.61
N SER A 1005 -15.36 -5.14 2.39
CA SER A 1005 -14.18 -5.97 2.13
C SER A 1005 -12.91 -5.44 2.78
N MET A 1006 -12.72 -4.11 2.79
CA MET A 1006 -11.52 -3.49 3.35
C MET A 1006 -11.52 -3.58 4.88
N ARG A 1007 -12.65 -3.26 5.52
CA ARG A 1007 -12.75 -3.34 6.98
C ARG A 1007 -12.59 -4.78 7.48
N SER A 1008 -13.20 -5.73 6.79
CA SER A 1008 -13.05 -7.17 7.11
C SER A 1008 -11.60 -7.63 6.96
N ASN A 1009 -10.92 -7.22 5.88
CA ASN A 1009 -9.50 -7.49 5.68
C ASN A 1009 -8.63 -6.87 6.79
N ASN A 1010 -8.86 -5.60 7.13
CA ASN A 1010 -8.10 -4.89 8.16
C ASN A 1010 -8.25 -5.54 9.54
N GLN A 1011 -9.45 -6.00 9.89
CA GLN A 1011 -9.71 -6.73 11.14
C GLN A 1011 -8.92 -8.04 11.21
N ILE A 1012 -8.93 -8.84 10.13
CA ILE A 1012 -8.18 -10.10 10.06
C ILE A 1012 -6.66 -9.84 10.08
N THR A 1013 -6.21 -8.82 9.35
CA THR A 1013 -4.79 -8.44 9.32
C THR A 1013 -4.31 -7.93 10.67
N TYR A 1014 -5.16 -7.26 11.45
CA TYR A 1014 -4.86 -6.89 12.82
C TYR A 1014 -4.79 -8.08 13.76
N TYR A 1015 -5.72 -9.04 13.63
CA TYR A 1015 -5.63 -10.32 14.35
C TYR A 1015 -4.31 -11.04 14.03
N GLU A 1016 -3.94 -11.13 12.75
CA GLU A 1016 -2.68 -11.73 12.31
C GLU A 1016 -1.45 -11.02 12.90
N ALA A 1017 -1.46 -9.68 12.93
CA ALA A 1017 -0.37 -8.92 13.52
C ALA A 1017 -0.26 -9.13 15.04
N LEU A 1018 -1.38 -9.29 15.75
CA LEU A 1018 -1.38 -9.62 17.18
C LEU A 1018 -0.85 -11.02 17.48
N ILE A 1019 -1.24 -12.05 16.70
CA ILE A 1019 -0.72 -13.41 16.92
C ILE A 1019 0.77 -13.52 16.60
N ASN A 1020 1.28 -12.73 15.64
CA ASN A 1020 2.71 -12.71 15.35
C ASN A 1020 3.54 -12.14 16.51
N GLU A 1021 2.99 -11.20 17.29
CA GLU A 1021 3.68 -10.59 18.44
C GLU A 1021 3.41 -11.33 19.77
N PHE A 1022 2.18 -11.82 19.99
CA PHE A 1022 1.72 -12.34 21.28
C PHE A 1022 1.24 -13.81 21.25
N GLY A 1023 1.29 -14.47 20.10
CA GLY A 1023 0.76 -15.83 19.90
C GLY A 1023 1.57 -16.94 20.59
N GLU A 1024 1.18 -18.19 20.33
CA GLU A 1024 1.73 -19.41 20.97
C GLU A 1024 3.22 -19.64 20.71
N THR A 1025 3.76 -19.05 19.65
CA THR A 1025 5.18 -19.16 19.29
C THR A 1025 6.08 -18.15 20.01
N THR A 1026 5.49 -17.26 20.79
CA THR A 1026 6.17 -16.12 21.44
C THR A 1026 6.42 -16.36 22.93
N GLU A 1027 7.15 -15.46 23.59
CA GLU A 1027 7.39 -15.52 25.04
C GLU A 1027 6.13 -15.21 25.87
N TYR A 1028 5.15 -14.54 25.28
CA TYR A 1028 3.92 -14.09 25.94
C TYR A 1028 2.92 -15.20 26.22
N LYS A 1029 3.01 -16.33 25.52
CA LYS A 1029 2.01 -17.43 25.55
C LYS A 1029 1.64 -17.95 26.95
N SER A 1030 2.48 -17.69 27.95
CA SER A 1030 2.25 -18.12 29.33
C SER A 1030 1.28 -17.21 30.10
N TYR A 1031 1.05 -15.98 29.62
CA TYR A 1031 0.16 -15.02 30.26
C TYR A 1031 -0.68 -14.17 29.29
N VAL A 1032 -0.48 -14.26 27.97
CA VAL A 1032 -1.29 -13.57 26.95
C VAL A 1032 -1.95 -14.58 26.01
N VAL A 1033 -3.19 -14.29 25.62
CA VAL A 1033 -3.87 -14.97 24.50
C VAL A 1033 -4.55 -13.94 23.61
N VAL A 1034 -4.53 -14.16 22.29
CA VAL A 1034 -5.27 -13.34 21.32
C VAL A 1034 -6.63 -14.02 21.06
N CYS A 1035 -7.72 -13.36 21.46
CA CYS A 1035 -9.09 -13.85 21.35
C CYS A 1035 -9.74 -13.33 20.05
N PRO A 1036 -10.04 -14.21 19.06
CA PRO A 1036 -10.65 -13.84 17.79
C PRO A 1036 -12.19 -13.79 17.91
N SER A 1037 -12.74 -13.03 18.85
CA SER A 1037 -14.21 -13.00 19.06
C SER A 1037 -14.97 -12.58 17.81
N PHE A 1038 -14.36 -11.78 16.92
CA PHE A 1038 -14.93 -11.47 15.61
C PHE A 1038 -15.30 -12.69 14.75
N MET A 1039 -14.66 -13.85 14.96
CA MET A 1039 -14.99 -15.10 14.25
C MET A 1039 -16.20 -15.83 14.86
N PHE A 1040 -16.68 -15.41 16.03
CA PHE A 1040 -17.79 -16.01 16.78
C PHE A 1040 -19.10 -15.22 16.60
N VAL A 1041 -19.04 -14.08 15.92
CA VAL A 1041 -20.16 -13.14 15.82
C VAL A 1041 -20.76 -13.14 14.42
N ASP A 1042 -22.09 -13.24 14.35
CA ASP A 1042 -22.83 -13.11 13.10
C ASP A 1042 -22.73 -11.67 12.56
N ARG A 1043 -22.31 -11.50 11.32
CA ARG A 1043 -22.14 -10.15 10.75
C ARG A 1043 -23.47 -9.50 10.34
N VAL A 1044 -24.54 -10.27 10.23
CA VAL A 1044 -25.85 -9.81 9.76
C VAL A 1044 -26.84 -9.76 10.92
N ASP A 1045 -27.12 -10.91 11.52
CA ASP A 1045 -28.22 -11.04 12.49
C ASP A 1045 -27.83 -10.57 13.90
N ALA A 1046 -26.53 -10.47 14.18
CA ALA A 1046 -26.02 -9.90 15.43
C ALA A 1046 -25.84 -8.37 15.39
N TYR A 1047 -26.42 -7.71 14.39
CA TYR A 1047 -26.42 -6.25 14.22
C TYR A 1047 -27.83 -5.69 14.06
N ASN A 1048 -28.00 -4.40 14.34
CA ASN A 1048 -29.30 -3.75 14.20
C ASN A 1048 -29.59 -3.43 12.73
N LEU A 1049 -30.80 -3.77 12.27
CA LEU A 1049 -31.28 -3.45 10.92
C LEU A 1049 -32.13 -2.16 10.92
N LYS A 1050 -32.08 -1.40 9.82
CA LYS A 1050 -32.96 -0.23 9.58
C LYS A 1050 -33.86 -0.47 8.38
N THR A 1051 -35.09 0.02 8.45
CA THR A 1051 -36.04 0.00 7.32
C THR A 1051 -35.96 1.31 6.55
N VAL A 1052 -35.74 1.22 5.23
CA VAL A 1052 -35.66 2.38 4.33
C VAL A 1052 -36.75 2.27 3.26
N THR A 1053 -37.48 3.37 3.04
CA THR A 1053 -38.45 3.48 1.94
C THR A 1053 -37.72 3.76 0.63
N ILE A 1054 -37.93 2.93 -0.39
CA ILE A 1054 -37.20 2.98 -1.68
C ILE A 1054 -37.47 4.29 -2.45
N GLY A 1055 -38.59 4.95 -2.18
CA GLY A 1055 -38.83 6.31 -2.64
C GLY A 1055 -40.30 6.73 -2.55
N ARG A 1056 -40.57 8.02 -2.77
CA ARG A 1056 -41.93 8.60 -2.67
C ARG A 1056 -42.99 7.93 -3.55
N ARG A 1057 -42.59 7.28 -4.65
CA ARG A 1057 -43.50 6.65 -5.64
C ARG A 1057 -43.46 5.12 -5.64
N ILE A 1058 -42.62 4.52 -4.80
CA ILE A 1058 -42.46 3.08 -4.68
C ILE A 1058 -42.80 2.72 -3.23
N SER A 1059 -44.00 2.17 -3.00
CA SER A 1059 -44.51 1.78 -1.68
C SER A 1059 -43.82 0.54 -1.08
N LYS A 1060 -42.61 0.20 -1.55
CA LYS A 1060 -41.78 -0.87 -1.00
C LYS A 1060 -40.79 -0.28 0.00
N THR A 1061 -40.62 -0.98 1.11
CA THR A 1061 -39.52 -0.79 2.03
C THR A 1061 -38.48 -1.88 1.80
N ILE A 1062 -37.21 -1.54 2.00
CA ILE A 1062 -36.12 -2.51 2.16
C ILE A 1062 -35.60 -2.44 3.59
N THR A 1063 -35.15 -3.58 4.09
CA THR A 1063 -34.37 -3.65 5.31
C THR A 1063 -32.89 -3.61 4.91
N THR A 1064 -32.12 -2.74 5.53
CA THR A 1064 -30.68 -2.58 5.28
C THR A 1064 -29.95 -2.43 6.62
N ALA A 1065 -28.62 -2.43 6.60
CA ALA A 1065 -27.82 -2.36 7.81
C ALA A 1065 -28.02 -1.02 8.55
N GLY A 1066 -28.23 -1.10 9.86
CA GLY A 1066 -28.38 0.04 10.76
C GLY A 1066 -27.02 0.56 11.22
N ASP A 1067 -26.65 0.20 12.44
CA ASP A 1067 -25.28 0.36 12.96
C ASP A 1067 -24.48 -0.89 12.60
N VAL A 1068 -23.47 -0.72 11.75
CA VAL A 1068 -22.56 -1.79 11.31
C VAL A 1068 -21.25 -1.82 12.09
N THR A 1069 -21.08 -0.88 13.02
CA THR A 1069 -19.94 -0.85 13.94
C THR A 1069 -20.28 -1.65 15.19
N HIS A 1070 -21.38 -1.33 15.87
CA HIS A 1070 -21.70 -1.98 17.14
C HIS A 1070 -22.76 -3.08 16.96
N CYS A 1071 -22.46 -4.26 17.50
CA CYS A 1071 -23.41 -5.35 17.59
C CYS A 1071 -24.67 -4.97 18.38
N ASN A 1072 -25.77 -5.67 18.09
CA ASN A 1072 -26.92 -5.72 18.98
C ASN A 1072 -26.58 -6.55 20.25
N THR A 1073 -27.55 -6.73 21.14
CA THR A 1073 -27.36 -7.50 22.38
C THR A 1073 -26.86 -8.92 22.13
N ASP A 1074 -27.37 -9.60 21.10
CA ASP A 1074 -27.00 -10.99 20.80
C ASP A 1074 -25.54 -11.08 20.36
N GLY A 1075 -25.07 -10.16 19.51
CA GLY A 1075 -23.66 -10.12 19.11
C GLY A 1075 -22.72 -9.74 20.25
N MET A 1076 -23.15 -8.86 21.15
CA MET A 1076 -22.38 -8.56 22.37
C MET A 1076 -22.27 -9.79 23.29
N ASN A 1077 -23.29 -10.65 23.33
CA ASN A 1077 -23.21 -11.92 24.07
C ASN A 1077 -22.28 -12.92 23.37
N GLN A 1078 -22.33 -13.02 22.03
CA GLN A 1078 -21.40 -13.86 21.26
C GLN A 1078 -19.92 -13.46 21.46
N ILE A 1079 -19.62 -12.16 21.65
CA ILE A 1079 -18.27 -11.71 22.03
C ILE A 1079 -17.86 -12.32 23.38
N ALA A 1080 -18.77 -12.31 24.37
CA ALA A 1080 -18.52 -12.85 25.70
C ALA A 1080 -18.33 -14.38 25.67
N ASP A 1081 -19.14 -15.10 24.89
CA ASP A 1081 -19.03 -16.56 24.71
C ASP A 1081 -17.60 -16.97 24.30
N SER A 1082 -16.97 -16.17 23.44
CA SER A 1082 -15.58 -16.37 23.03
C SER A 1082 -14.60 -16.02 24.16
N ILE A 1083 -14.74 -14.83 24.76
CA ILE A 1083 -13.81 -14.33 25.79
C ILE A 1083 -13.76 -15.27 27.01
N VAL A 1084 -14.90 -15.76 27.50
CA VAL A 1084 -14.95 -16.63 28.70
C VAL A 1084 -14.15 -17.91 28.49
N ALA A 1085 -14.30 -18.56 27.34
CA ALA A 1085 -13.52 -19.76 27.01
C ALA A 1085 -12.01 -19.48 27.00
N TYR A 1086 -11.59 -18.34 26.45
CA TYR A 1086 -10.18 -17.93 26.41
C TYR A 1086 -9.64 -17.55 27.79
N ILE A 1087 -10.46 -16.95 28.66
CA ILE A 1087 -10.13 -16.72 30.07
C ILE A 1087 -9.86 -18.05 30.77
N TYR A 1088 -10.75 -19.03 30.63
CA TYR A 1088 -10.59 -20.34 31.27
C TYR A 1088 -9.35 -21.09 30.79
N TYR A 1089 -9.05 -21.01 29.50
CA TYR A 1089 -7.82 -21.59 28.96
C TYR A 1089 -6.54 -20.97 29.54
N LEU A 1090 -6.50 -19.66 29.77
CA LEU A 1090 -5.33 -19.00 30.34
C LEU A 1090 -5.15 -19.22 31.85
N ILE A 1091 -6.25 -19.48 32.57
CA ILE A 1091 -6.23 -19.69 34.03
C ILE A 1091 -5.90 -21.15 34.38
N ASN A 1092 -6.39 -22.11 33.58
CA ASN A 1092 -6.06 -23.53 33.71
C ASN A 1092 -4.62 -23.82 33.29
#